data_AF-A0A840A6X3-F1
#
_entry.id   AF-A0A840A6X3-F1
#
_cell.length_a   1.000
_cell.length_b   1.000
_cell.length_c   1.000
_cell.angle_alpha   90.00
_cell.angle_beta   90.00
_cell.angle_gamma   90.00
#
_symmetry.space_group_name_H-M   'P 1'
#
loop_
_entity.id
_entity.type
_entity.pdbx_description
1 polymer ?
#
loop_
_entity_poly.entity_id
_entity_poly.type
_entity_poly.pdbx_seq_one_letter_code
_entity_poly.pdbx_strand_id
1 'polypeptide(L)'
;MTDARSFMADYGERLVDNGYSVIPIMPGTKVPGRFTGGEWSPYPDWARHCDRPTKPFEVDIWRRWPGCGVGIATGAVVGIDIDILDGALAIQIAELATSMLGDTACLRIGRAPKRLLVYRAATPFAGRKRHPLELLARGQQFVAYAVHPDTGRPYEWPEDSLVEMPLSRLPVVDEASCATFLDAAWQLVPDEVRVNSILADAPTSTWRGPSDPKGTRDAIAAALAWLPNDDLPGNEWITVGAAIKAAIGEEGRDLWLDWSRRSGKSGQSGRSDTPERRWASLRPHSVGAGKIYWLAEQRGWVPDPALTLNGTAAEQAAQPHPAAGLLAKVAVAPLPIAPPPKPYRVPPELLQVDGTLRMFVDYATASAVSPQPFLSLGAAICLVGAIAGRRYRTPTDLRSNVYAIGIADSGGGKDHARRCAKRAIYAAGLDRYLGGEDLASSAGLLTSLQRHPARLFQVDEFGQFLKLVLNARAPAHKAAIWSELTKLYTSAAEPYIGAEYADQKARPRVTIEQPCACIWGVTVPGPLWTALEGGALADGSIARFLVFLTDDDYPERNETPAPMDPPPALVSALQGVARGVPGHSHGGNIADAMESSAPIHAYTVPLTADAEAAMARVRREATDLLRSHRGTYATALFGRYAENAAKLAMIAAVSRDPARPITEARDVTWASALVEHCIGTLLREAERLVADTPAHSRIKKVLEVIRKAGRISRSAFVRKTQFLSKAEREDAIATLLDSKQIAIEVTQNASGPGTSWIIATEPQEGLKSDAA
;
A
#
# COMPACT_ATOMS: atom_id res chain seq x y z
N MET A 1 21.38 -15.54 -33.22
CA MET A 1 21.96 -15.10 -31.94
C MET A 1 21.34 -13.75 -31.64
N THR A 2 20.38 -13.69 -30.74
CA THR A 2 19.76 -12.44 -30.30
C THR A 2 20.84 -11.57 -29.65
N ASP A 3 21.01 -10.36 -30.16
CA ASP A 3 22.05 -9.40 -29.78
C ASP A 3 21.80 -8.93 -28.34
N ALA A 4 22.35 -9.67 -27.36
CA ALA A 4 22.17 -9.39 -25.95
C ALA A 4 23.00 -8.15 -25.59
N ARG A 5 22.29 -7.05 -25.24
CA ARG A 5 22.86 -5.76 -24.85
C ARG A 5 24.02 -5.92 -23.86
N SER A 6 25.18 -5.36 -24.17
CA SER A 6 26.37 -5.35 -23.31
C SER A 6 26.45 -4.03 -22.54
N PHE A 7 26.19 -4.07 -21.23
CA PHE A 7 26.31 -2.90 -20.36
C PHE A 7 27.76 -2.41 -20.27
N MET A 8 28.73 -3.31 -20.42
CA MET A 8 30.16 -2.95 -20.49
C MET A 8 30.46 -2.11 -21.73
N ALA A 9 29.79 -2.35 -22.85
CA ALA A 9 29.92 -1.50 -24.04
C ALA A 9 29.28 -0.12 -23.85
N ASP A 10 28.13 -0.07 -23.18
CA ASP A 10 27.40 1.18 -22.97
C ASP A 10 28.06 2.11 -21.95
N TYR A 11 28.62 1.55 -20.87
CA TYR A 11 28.98 2.32 -19.68
C TYR A 11 30.44 2.14 -19.22
N GLY A 12 31.15 1.11 -19.68
CA GLY A 12 32.45 0.72 -19.14
C GLY A 12 33.52 1.82 -19.22
N GLU A 13 33.66 2.46 -20.38
CA GLU A 13 34.66 3.51 -20.63
C GLU A 13 34.40 4.73 -19.73
N ARG A 14 33.15 5.19 -19.69
CA ARG A 14 32.73 6.34 -18.88
C ARG A 14 32.93 6.11 -17.38
N LEU A 15 32.71 4.88 -16.89
CA LEU A 15 32.94 4.55 -15.49
C LEU A 15 34.44 4.57 -15.13
N VAL A 16 35.30 4.10 -16.02
CA VAL A 16 36.76 4.20 -15.82
C VAL A 16 37.22 5.65 -15.84
N ASP A 17 36.71 6.48 -16.74
CA ASP A 17 36.99 7.93 -16.78
C ASP A 17 36.56 8.64 -15.49
N ASN A 18 35.43 8.22 -14.91
CA ASN A 18 34.95 8.72 -13.62
C ASN A 18 35.76 8.19 -12.42
N GLY A 19 36.76 7.34 -12.64
CA GLY A 19 37.68 6.83 -11.62
C GLY A 19 37.25 5.51 -10.97
N TYR A 20 36.24 4.82 -11.49
CA TYR A 20 35.80 3.53 -10.93
C TYR A 20 36.61 2.35 -11.47
N SER A 21 36.99 1.42 -10.58
CA SER A 21 37.57 0.13 -10.97
C SER A 21 36.46 -0.84 -11.39
N VAL A 22 36.28 -1.02 -12.70
CA VAL A 22 35.25 -1.89 -13.27
C VAL A 22 35.75 -3.31 -13.49
N ILE A 23 34.83 -4.28 -13.40
CA ILE A 23 35.06 -5.69 -13.69
C ILE A 23 33.91 -6.27 -14.53
N PRO A 24 34.18 -7.23 -15.44
CA PRO A 24 33.16 -7.83 -16.29
C PRO A 24 32.29 -8.83 -15.53
N ILE A 25 30.96 -8.68 -15.60
CA ILE A 25 30.00 -9.59 -14.96
C ILE A 25 29.38 -10.54 -15.98
N MET A 26 29.38 -11.83 -15.66
CA MET A 26 28.80 -12.88 -16.49
C MET A 26 27.26 -12.70 -16.59
N PRO A 27 26.68 -12.75 -17.81
CA PRO A 27 25.25 -12.54 -18.04
C PRO A 27 24.38 -13.48 -17.20
N GLY A 28 23.28 -12.96 -16.64
CA GLY A 28 22.36 -13.75 -15.83
C GLY A 28 22.93 -14.22 -14.48
N THR A 29 24.08 -13.70 -14.06
CA THR A 29 24.69 -13.99 -12.76
C THR A 29 25.09 -12.69 -12.05
N LYS A 30 25.63 -12.82 -10.84
CA LYS A 30 26.30 -11.72 -10.12
C LYS A 30 27.82 -11.96 -10.01
N VAL A 31 28.36 -12.86 -10.83
CA VAL A 31 29.72 -13.37 -10.71
C VAL A 31 30.62 -12.71 -11.77
N PRO A 32 31.81 -12.21 -11.39
CA PRO A 32 32.81 -11.76 -12.37
C PRO A 32 33.19 -12.90 -13.33
N GLY A 33 33.13 -12.64 -14.63
CA GLY A 33 33.31 -13.66 -15.65
C GLY A 33 34.27 -13.21 -16.75
N ARG A 34 34.91 -14.18 -17.41
CA ARG A 34 35.65 -13.99 -18.66
C ARG A 34 34.96 -14.76 -19.77
N PHE A 35 34.91 -14.15 -20.96
CA PHE A 35 34.36 -14.78 -22.15
C PHE A 35 35.49 -15.17 -23.11
N THR A 36 35.66 -16.47 -23.36
CA THR A 36 36.72 -17.01 -24.22
C THR A 36 36.19 -18.21 -24.99
N GLY A 37 36.47 -18.29 -26.30
CA GLY A 37 36.07 -19.45 -27.12
C GLY A 37 34.56 -19.66 -27.28
N GLY A 38 33.76 -18.60 -27.10
CA GLY A 38 32.30 -18.68 -27.17
C GLY A 38 31.61 -19.02 -25.84
N GLU A 39 32.36 -19.24 -24.76
CA GLU A 39 31.84 -19.64 -23.46
C GLU A 39 32.24 -18.68 -22.33
N TRP A 40 31.35 -18.57 -21.34
CA TRP A 40 31.58 -17.82 -20.11
C TRP A 40 32.21 -18.71 -19.04
N SER A 41 33.25 -18.23 -18.38
CA SER A 41 33.88 -18.88 -17.21
C SER A 41 34.18 -17.86 -16.11
N PRO A 42 34.34 -18.26 -14.83
CA PRO A 42 34.70 -17.32 -13.77
C PRO A 42 36.00 -16.55 -14.08
N TYR A 43 36.03 -15.26 -13.75
CA TYR A 43 37.22 -14.42 -13.96
C TYR A 43 38.25 -14.70 -12.85
N PRO A 44 39.43 -15.25 -13.16
CA PRO A 44 40.45 -15.57 -12.16
C PRO A 44 41.05 -14.30 -11.57
N ASP A 45 41.34 -14.31 -10.27
CA ASP A 45 42.00 -13.21 -9.56
C ASP A 45 41.36 -11.82 -9.74
N TRP A 46 40.05 -11.75 -9.98
CA TRP A 46 39.33 -10.48 -10.21
C TRP A 46 39.51 -9.50 -9.03
N ALA A 47 39.70 -9.99 -7.80
CA ALA A 47 39.89 -9.17 -6.61
C ALA A 47 41.13 -8.25 -6.69
N ARG A 48 42.10 -8.54 -7.58
CA ARG A 48 43.23 -7.63 -7.84
C ARG A 48 42.78 -6.27 -8.37
N HIS A 49 41.58 -6.17 -8.96
CA HIS A 49 41.01 -4.91 -9.43
C HIS A 49 40.55 -3.99 -8.28
N CYS A 50 40.46 -4.49 -7.04
CA CYS A 50 40.23 -3.67 -5.86
C CYS A 50 41.44 -2.77 -5.51
N ASP A 51 42.64 -3.18 -5.94
CA ASP A 51 43.91 -2.57 -5.55
C ASP A 51 44.57 -1.76 -6.67
N ARG A 52 43.90 -1.63 -7.82
CA ARG A 52 44.42 -0.87 -8.97
C ARG A 52 43.27 -0.31 -9.81
N PRO A 53 43.50 0.78 -10.55
CA PRO A 53 42.57 1.22 -11.57
C PRO A 53 42.45 0.19 -12.70
N THR A 54 41.29 0.19 -13.36
CA THR A 54 41.08 -0.56 -14.60
C THR A 54 41.84 0.11 -15.74
N LYS A 55 42.53 -0.68 -16.55
CA LYS A 55 43.31 -0.15 -17.67
C LYS A 55 42.40 -0.03 -18.92
N PRO A 56 42.58 0.99 -19.77
CA PRO A 56 41.73 1.20 -20.95
C PRO A 56 41.61 -0.04 -21.86
N PHE A 57 42.72 -0.73 -22.12
CA PHE A 57 42.71 -1.93 -22.98
C PHE A 57 41.86 -3.08 -22.41
N GLU A 58 41.67 -3.14 -21.08
CA GLU A 58 40.82 -4.16 -20.45
C GLU A 58 39.36 -3.92 -20.84
N VAL A 59 38.91 -2.67 -20.78
CA VAL A 59 37.56 -2.27 -21.20
C VAL A 59 37.37 -2.48 -22.70
N ASP A 60 38.37 -2.18 -23.53
CA ASP A 60 38.33 -2.42 -24.98
C ASP A 60 38.10 -3.89 -25.36
N ILE A 61 38.59 -4.80 -24.52
CA ILE A 61 38.36 -6.24 -24.64
C ILE A 61 36.95 -6.57 -24.13
N TRP A 62 36.62 -6.19 -22.90
CA TRP A 62 35.38 -6.59 -22.22
C TRP A 62 34.12 -6.04 -22.89
N ARG A 63 34.18 -4.85 -23.51
CA ARG A 63 33.04 -4.28 -24.25
C ARG A 63 32.59 -5.14 -25.43
N ARG A 64 33.47 -6.01 -25.94
CA ARG A 64 33.18 -6.94 -27.04
C ARG A 64 32.53 -8.24 -26.56
N TRP A 65 32.42 -8.46 -25.25
CA TRP A 65 31.85 -9.68 -24.69
C TRP A 65 30.31 -9.62 -24.68
N PRO A 66 29.62 -10.66 -25.19
CA PRO A 66 28.18 -10.64 -25.41
C PRO A 66 27.41 -10.64 -24.09
N GLY A 67 26.49 -9.69 -23.92
CA GLY A 67 25.68 -9.55 -22.70
C GLY A 67 26.45 -9.14 -21.44
N CYS A 68 27.70 -8.68 -21.57
CA CYS A 68 28.57 -8.40 -20.42
C CYS A 68 28.00 -7.31 -19.52
N GLY A 69 27.82 -7.64 -18.24
CA GLY A 69 27.49 -6.66 -17.20
C GLY A 69 28.74 -5.92 -16.69
N VAL A 70 28.52 -4.90 -15.86
CA VAL A 70 29.56 -4.12 -15.19
C VAL A 70 29.42 -4.26 -13.68
N GLY A 71 30.48 -4.73 -13.04
CA GLY A 71 30.66 -4.71 -11.58
C GLY A 71 31.70 -3.68 -11.19
N ILE A 72 31.65 -3.22 -9.95
CA ILE A 72 32.63 -2.33 -9.35
C ILE A 72 33.42 -3.13 -8.33
N ALA A 73 34.73 -3.23 -8.52
CA ALA A 73 35.63 -3.80 -7.53
C ALA A 73 35.80 -2.81 -6.38
N THR A 74 35.37 -3.18 -5.17
CA THR A 74 35.38 -2.28 -4.01
C THR A 74 36.78 -2.25 -3.39
N GLY A 75 37.23 -1.07 -2.97
CA GLY A 75 38.63 -0.77 -2.66
C GLY A 75 38.81 0.74 -2.45
N ALA A 76 38.87 1.50 -3.55
CA ALA A 76 38.66 2.96 -3.50
C ALA A 76 37.18 3.35 -3.34
N VAL A 77 36.27 2.41 -3.63
CA VAL A 77 34.81 2.53 -3.49
C VAL A 77 34.34 1.67 -2.33
N VAL A 78 33.36 2.18 -1.58
CA VAL A 78 32.65 1.47 -0.51
C VAL A 78 31.17 1.39 -0.88
N GLY A 79 30.60 0.20 -0.82
CA GLY A 79 29.16 -0.03 -0.97
C GLY A 79 28.54 -0.42 0.36
N ILE A 80 27.43 0.21 0.74
CA ILE A 80 26.62 -0.21 1.89
C ILE A 80 25.39 -0.92 1.34
N ASP A 81 25.38 -2.24 1.43
CA ASP A 81 24.28 -3.08 0.96
C ASP A 81 23.27 -3.30 2.10
N ILE A 82 22.07 -2.76 1.91
CA ILE A 82 20.95 -2.86 2.85
C ILE A 82 20.02 -3.93 2.31
N ASP A 83 20.22 -5.16 2.80
CA ASP A 83 19.60 -6.38 2.30
C ASP A 83 18.26 -6.70 3.00
N ILE A 84 17.49 -5.65 3.29
CA ILE A 84 16.27 -5.67 4.10
C ILE A 84 15.02 -5.64 3.20
N LEU A 85 14.04 -6.50 3.50
CA LEU A 85 12.78 -6.60 2.77
C LEU A 85 11.65 -5.75 3.38
N ASP A 86 11.87 -5.17 4.57
CA ASP A 86 11.05 -4.10 5.13
C ASP A 86 11.46 -2.75 4.51
N GLY A 87 10.52 -2.13 3.78
CA GLY A 87 10.78 -0.87 3.10
C GLY A 87 11.01 0.33 4.02
N ALA A 88 10.32 0.40 5.17
CA ALA A 88 10.46 1.49 6.11
C ALA A 88 11.80 1.41 6.83
N LEU A 89 12.19 0.21 7.28
CA LEU A 89 13.49 -0.01 7.91
C LEU A 89 14.64 0.21 6.92
N ALA A 90 14.50 -0.20 5.66
CA ALA A 90 15.50 0.06 4.63
C ALA A 90 15.66 1.56 4.31
N ILE A 91 14.57 2.35 4.38
CA ILE A 91 14.63 3.83 4.27
C ILE A 91 15.32 4.41 5.48
N GLN A 92 14.91 4.03 6.69
CA GLN A 92 15.46 4.53 7.94
C GLN A 92 16.98 4.29 8.04
N ILE A 93 17.45 3.10 7.65
CA ILE A 93 18.89 2.78 7.66
C ILE A 93 19.65 3.56 6.58
N ALA A 94 19.02 3.85 5.43
CA ALA A 94 19.63 4.71 4.41
C ALA A 94 19.72 6.17 4.87
N GLU A 95 18.69 6.71 5.51
CA GLU A 95 18.71 8.04 6.12
C GLU A 95 19.77 8.13 7.22
N LEU A 96 19.91 7.07 8.03
CA LEU A 96 20.98 6.96 9.02
C LEU A 96 22.37 7.01 8.36
N ALA A 97 22.57 6.29 7.26
CA ALA A 97 23.81 6.34 6.48
C ALA A 97 24.09 7.76 5.97
N THR A 98 23.11 8.43 5.38
CA THR A 98 23.22 9.84 4.94
C THR A 98 23.61 10.77 6.10
N SER A 99 23.02 10.58 7.28
CA SER A 99 23.32 11.43 8.45
C SER A 99 24.72 11.19 9.04
N MET A 100 25.22 9.95 9.03
CA MET A 100 26.48 9.57 9.67
C MET A 100 27.69 9.60 8.73
N LEU A 101 27.48 9.29 7.46
CA LEU A 101 28.54 9.07 6.46
C LEU A 101 28.54 10.14 5.34
N GLY A 102 27.55 11.03 5.36
CA GLY A 102 27.35 12.05 4.33
C GLY A 102 26.35 11.64 3.26
N ASP A 103 25.78 12.65 2.61
CA ASP A 103 24.73 12.47 1.61
C ASP A 103 25.29 11.99 0.28
N THR A 104 24.77 10.86 -0.22
CA THR A 104 25.17 10.28 -1.50
C THR A 104 23.95 10.09 -2.40
N ALA A 105 23.96 10.74 -3.56
CA ALA A 105 22.94 10.56 -4.60
C ALA A 105 23.09 9.24 -5.37
N CYS A 106 24.16 8.46 -5.11
CA CYS A 106 24.42 7.19 -5.77
C CYS A 106 23.77 6.02 -5.02
N LEU A 107 22.45 5.89 -5.17
CA LEU A 107 21.63 4.81 -4.64
C LEU A 107 21.25 3.83 -5.75
N ARG A 108 21.55 2.54 -5.58
CA ARG A 108 21.25 1.47 -6.54
C ARG A 108 20.20 0.51 -6.02
N ILE A 109 19.20 0.20 -6.85
CA ILE A 109 18.16 -0.80 -6.58
C ILE A 109 18.26 -1.94 -7.61
N GLY A 110 18.42 -3.17 -7.13
CA GLY A 110 18.28 -4.38 -7.95
C GLY A 110 16.96 -5.12 -7.72
N ARG A 111 16.58 -5.26 -6.44
CA ARG A 111 15.33 -5.86 -5.98
C ARG A 111 14.80 -5.05 -4.82
N ALA A 112 13.88 -4.13 -5.10
CA ALA A 112 13.24 -3.32 -4.07
C ALA A 112 12.60 -4.22 -2.97
N PRO A 113 12.64 -3.82 -1.69
CA PRO A 113 13.15 -2.55 -1.16
C PRO A 113 14.65 -2.51 -0.80
N LYS A 114 15.40 -3.57 -1.14
CA LYS A 114 16.85 -3.65 -0.96
C LYS A 114 17.55 -2.58 -1.78
N ARG A 115 18.60 -1.99 -1.21
CA ARG A 115 19.31 -0.85 -1.81
C ARG A 115 20.78 -0.88 -1.44
N LEU A 116 21.61 -0.35 -2.33
CA LEU A 116 23.03 -0.18 -2.11
C LEU A 116 23.37 1.31 -2.23
N LEU A 117 24.05 1.86 -1.22
CA LEU A 117 24.57 3.23 -1.21
C LEU A 117 26.07 3.21 -1.53
N VAL A 118 26.55 4.17 -2.33
CA VAL A 118 27.96 4.20 -2.77
C VAL A 118 28.70 5.40 -2.19
N TYR A 119 29.88 5.15 -1.65
CA TYR A 119 30.79 6.11 -1.04
C TYR A 119 32.22 5.92 -1.55
N ARG A 120 33.10 6.89 -1.29
CA ARG A 120 34.54 6.80 -1.57
C ARG A 120 35.31 6.50 -0.29
N ALA A 121 36.21 5.52 -0.33
CA ALA A 121 37.10 5.23 0.78
C ALA A 121 38.19 6.31 0.90
N ALA A 122 38.46 6.80 2.12
CA ALA A 122 39.64 7.62 2.41
C ALA A 122 40.94 6.85 2.18
N THR A 123 40.97 5.61 2.67
CA THR A 123 42.01 4.60 2.42
C THR A 123 41.32 3.23 2.27
N PRO A 124 41.83 2.32 1.42
CA PRO A 124 41.21 1.00 1.27
C PRO A 124 41.25 0.17 2.58
N PHE A 125 40.10 -0.36 2.99
CA PHE A 125 39.95 -1.22 4.18
C PHE A 125 39.09 -2.45 3.87
N ALA A 126 39.15 -3.47 4.74
CA ALA A 126 38.41 -4.72 4.55
C ALA A 126 36.91 -4.54 4.82
N GLY A 127 36.06 -5.18 4.02
CA GLY A 127 34.61 -5.13 4.24
C GLY A 127 34.16 -5.91 5.46
N ARG A 128 32.92 -5.69 5.87
CA ARG A 128 32.32 -6.33 7.06
C ARG A 128 30.90 -6.78 6.76
N LYS A 129 30.59 -8.02 7.13
CA LYS A 129 29.26 -8.60 6.97
C LYS A 129 28.55 -8.70 8.32
N ARG A 130 27.34 -8.16 8.40
CA ARG A 130 26.41 -8.32 9.53
C ARG A 130 25.00 -8.44 8.99
N HIS A 131 24.65 -9.61 8.48
CA HIS A 131 23.40 -9.83 7.76
C HIS A 131 22.17 -9.43 8.61
N PRO A 132 21.30 -8.53 8.11
CA PRO A 132 21.04 -8.20 6.70
C PRO A 132 21.77 -6.95 6.16
N LEU A 133 22.85 -6.50 6.79
CA LEU A 133 23.66 -5.35 6.35
C LEU A 133 25.06 -5.82 5.93
N GLU A 134 25.54 -5.37 4.77
CA GLU A 134 26.90 -5.66 4.31
C GLU A 134 27.64 -4.39 3.91
N LEU A 135 28.83 -4.22 4.49
CA LEU A 135 29.80 -3.21 4.08
C LEU A 135 30.74 -3.85 3.05
N LEU A 136 30.54 -3.51 1.78
CA LEU A 136 31.34 -3.98 0.66
C LEU A 136 32.54 -3.04 0.47
N ALA A 137 33.73 -3.49 0.86
CA ALA A 137 34.98 -2.73 0.74
C ALA A 137 36.07 -3.59 0.08
N ARG A 138 37.35 -3.35 0.37
CA ARG A 138 38.48 -4.00 -0.33
C ARG A 138 38.33 -5.53 -0.38
N GLY A 139 38.44 -6.11 -1.57
CA GLY A 139 38.35 -7.56 -1.82
C GLY A 139 36.94 -8.05 -2.18
N GLN A 140 35.96 -7.17 -2.25
CA GLN A 140 34.58 -7.47 -2.64
C GLN A 140 34.21 -6.75 -3.96
N GLN A 141 32.97 -6.95 -4.42
CA GLN A 141 32.41 -6.23 -5.55
C GLN A 141 30.90 -6.08 -5.41
N PHE A 142 30.34 -5.13 -6.13
CA PHE A 142 28.89 -5.09 -6.41
C PHE A 142 28.62 -4.88 -7.90
N VAL A 143 27.49 -5.41 -8.36
CA VAL A 143 27.06 -5.25 -9.76
C VAL A 143 26.44 -3.86 -9.95
N ALA A 144 27.02 -3.00 -10.77
CA ALA A 144 26.48 -1.66 -11.02
C ALA A 144 25.47 -1.64 -12.18
N TYR A 145 25.76 -2.34 -13.27
CA TYR A 145 24.93 -2.36 -14.48
C TYR A 145 24.86 -3.76 -15.07
N ALA A 146 23.73 -4.44 -14.92
CA ALA A 146 23.43 -5.75 -15.52
C ALA A 146 21.92 -6.00 -15.43
N VAL A 147 21.43 -7.09 -16.03
CA VAL A 147 20.10 -7.63 -15.72
C VAL A 147 20.19 -8.46 -14.44
N HIS A 148 19.41 -8.11 -13.42
CA HIS A 148 19.39 -8.82 -12.14
C HIS A 148 18.78 -10.23 -12.32
N PRO A 149 19.45 -11.30 -11.86
CA PRO A 149 19.04 -12.69 -12.15
C PRO A 149 17.67 -13.06 -11.62
N ASP A 150 17.31 -12.61 -10.41
CA ASP A 150 16.03 -12.99 -9.79
C ASP A 150 14.83 -12.18 -10.31
N THR A 151 15.05 -10.96 -10.81
CA THR A 151 13.96 -10.04 -11.20
C THR A 151 13.82 -9.94 -12.71
N GLY A 152 14.84 -10.32 -13.48
CA GLY A 152 14.88 -10.19 -14.93
C GLY A 152 14.93 -8.74 -15.44
N ARG A 153 15.14 -7.76 -14.54
CA ARG A 153 15.18 -6.32 -14.86
C ARG A 153 16.59 -5.74 -14.67
N PRO A 154 16.98 -4.69 -15.40
CA PRO A 154 18.23 -3.98 -15.14
C PRO A 154 18.30 -3.41 -13.72
N TYR A 155 19.50 -3.27 -13.17
CA TYR A 155 19.72 -2.45 -11.96
C TYR A 155 19.37 -0.99 -12.24
N GLU A 156 18.69 -0.34 -11.29
CA GLU A 156 18.21 1.04 -11.40
C GLU A 156 18.96 1.97 -10.44
N TRP A 157 19.16 3.22 -10.88
CA TRP A 157 19.73 4.32 -10.11
C TRP A 157 18.69 5.45 -10.07
N PRO A 158 17.83 5.54 -9.03
CA PRO A 158 16.67 6.45 -9.01
C PRO A 158 17.00 7.93 -8.90
N GLU A 159 18.19 8.26 -8.41
CA GLU A 159 18.72 9.61 -8.26
C GLU A 159 19.85 9.83 -9.27
N ASP A 160 21.11 9.85 -8.84
CA ASP A 160 22.28 9.90 -9.72
C ASP A 160 22.90 8.51 -9.92
N SER A 161 23.55 8.32 -11.07
CA SER A 161 24.24 7.08 -11.42
C SER A 161 25.76 7.25 -11.44
N LEU A 162 26.50 6.14 -11.33
CA LEU A 162 27.97 6.17 -11.39
C LEU A 162 28.53 6.65 -12.75
N VAL A 163 27.71 6.65 -13.81
CA VAL A 163 28.09 7.17 -15.13
C VAL A 163 28.14 8.71 -15.13
N GLU A 164 27.35 9.35 -14.28
CA GLU A 164 27.27 10.81 -14.13
C GLU A 164 28.06 11.34 -12.92
N MET A 165 28.36 10.48 -11.95
CA MET A 165 29.05 10.86 -10.71
C MET A 165 30.51 10.43 -10.70
N PRO A 166 31.51 11.33 -10.82
CA PRO A 166 32.91 11.00 -10.60
C PRO A 166 33.18 10.51 -9.17
N LEU A 167 34.04 9.49 -9.02
CA LEU A 167 34.45 8.95 -7.72
C LEU A 167 34.93 10.04 -6.75
N SER A 168 35.61 11.05 -7.28
CA SER A 168 36.16 12.17 -6.49
C SER A 168 35.09 13.06 -5.83
N ARG A 169 33.83 13.00 -6.29
CA ARG A 169 32.70 13.76 -5.75
C ARG A 169 31.88 13.00 -4.73
N LEU A 170 32.06 11.68 -4.61
CA LEU A 170 31.38 10.91 -3.58
C LEU A 170 31.87 11.31 -2.17
N PRO A 171 30.97 11.29 -1.16
CA PRO A 171 31.36 11.53 0.21
C PRO A 171 32.45 10.53 0.65
N VAL A 172 33.40 11.05 1.43
CA VAL A 172 34.56 10.27 1.88
C VAL A 172 34.21 9.58 3.20
N VAL A 173 34.46 8.28 3.27
CA VAL A 173 34.27 7.46 4.48
C VAL A 173 35.55 6.71 4.84
N ASP A 174 35.72 6.41 6.11
CA ASP A 174 36.81 5.57 6.63
C ASP A 174 36.26 4.31 7.35
N GLU A 175 37.15 3.40 7.73
CA GLU A 175 36.76 2.14 8.38
C GLU A 175 36.02 2.39 9.71
N ALA A 176 36.46 3.39 10.47
CA ALA A 176 35.90 3.71 11.78
C ALA A 176 34.47 4.23 11.69
N SER A 177 34.23 5.23 10.84
CA SER A 177 32.89 5.80 10.58
C SER A 177 31.93 4.74 10.04
N CYS A 178 32.36 3.90 9.09
CA CYS A 178 31.55 2.80 8.57
C CYS A 178 31.22 1.76 9.64
N ALA A 179 32.17 1.43 10.52
CA ALA A 179 31.94 0.50 11.63
C ALA A 179 30.94 1.07 12.65
N THR A 180 31.06 2.35 13.01
CA THR A 180 30.12 3.04 13.91
C THR A 180 28.72 3.11 13.30
N PHE A 181 28.61 3.41 12.00
CA PHE A 181 27.33 3.32 11.29
C PHE A 181 26.75 1.91 11.34
N LEU A 182 27.55 0.88 11.04
CA LEU A 182 27.08 -0.50 11.03
C LEU A 182 26.62 -0.96 12.42
N ASP A 183 27.30 -0.53 13.49
CA ASP A 183 26.87 -0.76 14.88
C ASP A 183 25.52 -0.09 15.16
N ALA A 184 25.35 1.19 14.79
CA ALA A 184 24.11 1.93 15.01
C ALA A 184 22.94 1.35 14.19
N ALA A 185 23.17 1.06 12.92
CA ALA A 185 22.18 0.44 12.03
C ALA A 185 21.78 -0.95 12.51
N TRP A 186 22.73 -1.73 13.03
CA TRP A 186 22.46 -3.05 13.61
C TRP A 186 21.47 -2.99 14.78
N GLN A 187 21.54 -1.95 15.61
CA GLN A 187 20.58 -1.76 16.72
C GLN A 187 19.16 -1.50 16.24
N LEU A 188 18.98 -0.95 15.03
CA LEU A 188 17.65 -0.74 14.43
C LEU A 188 17.08 -2.02 13.79
N VAL A 189 17.91 -3.00 13.45
CA VAL A 189 17.46 -4.27 12.87
C VAL A 189 16.80 -5.12 13.97
N PRO A 190 15.52 -5.52 13.83
CA PRO A 190 14.84 -6.40 14.78
C PRO A 190 15.53 -7.76 14.91
N ASP A 191 15.47 -8.37 16.10
CA ASP A 191 16.15 -9.64 16.40
C ASP A 191 15.70 -10.77 15.46
N GLU A 192 14.45 -10.74 14.99
CA GLU A 192 13.87 -11.73 14.09
C GLU A 192 14.51 -11.70 12.68
N VAL A 193 15.20 -10.61 12.33
CA VAL A 193 15.86 -10.41 11.02
C VAL A 193 17.39 -10.57 11.14
N ARG A 194 17.94 -10.56 12.36
CA ARG A 194 19.38 -10.72 12.62
C ARG A 194 19.78 -12.17 12.41
N VAL A 195 20.62 -12.43 11.41
CA VAL A 195 21.30 -13.73 11.26
C VAL A 195 22.71 -13.57 11.79
N ASN A 196 22.96 -14.04 13.02
CA ASN A 196 24.28 -13.95 13.65
C ASN A 196 25.30 -14.79 12.87
N SER A 197 26.14 -14.14 12.05
CA SER A 197 27.28 -14.77 11.40
C SER A 197 28.50 -14.75 12.34
N ILE A 198 28.60 -15.74 13.21
CA ILE A 198 29.89 -16.11 13.81
C ILE A 198 30.42 -17.28 12.97
N LEU A 199 31.63 -17.08 12.41
CA LEU A 199 32.46 -17.97 11.57
C LEU A 199 32.48 -17.65 10.06
N ALA A 200 33.57 -17.00 9.65
CA ALA A 200 34.04 -16.92 8.27
C ALA A 200 35.18 -17.94 8.08
N ASP A 201 35.10 -18.75 7.02
CA ASP A 201 36.15 -18.99 6.00
C ASP A 201 35.75 -20.13 5.04
N ALA A 202 36.05 -19.95 3.76
CA ALA A 202 35.60 -20.75 2.61
C ALA A 202 36.67 -21.78 2.14
N PRO A 203 36.56 -22.46 0.98
CA PRO A 203 35.47 -23.25 0.40
C PRO A 203 35.95 -24.66 -0.04
N THR A 204 35.06 -25.65 -0.16
CA THR A 204 35.20 -26.71 -1.18
C THR A 204 33.86 -27.39 -1.42
N SER A 205 33.51 -27.51 -2.70
CA SER A 205 32.42 -28.24 -3.35
C SER A 205 31.27 -28.86 -2.52
N THR A 206 30.07 -28.71 -3.09
CA THR A 206 28.85 -29.51 -2.88
C THR A 206 28.07 -29.29 -1.59
N TRP A 207 26.79 -28.91 -1.75
CA TRP A 207 25.67 -29.84 -1.52
C TRP A 207 24.33 -29.11 -1.76
N ARG A 208 23.46 -29.70 -2.60
CA ARG A 208 22.05 -29.29 -2.77
C ARG A 208 21.18 -30.42 -2.22
N GLY A 209 20.82 -30.32 -0.95
CA GLY A 209 19.89 -31.21 -0.25
C GLY A 209 19.36 -30.54 1.01
N PRO A 210 18.32 -31.08 1.67
CA PRO A 210 17.73 -30.48 2.87
C PRO A 210 18.62 -30.77 4.08
N SER A 211 19.29 -29.76 4.64
CA SER A 211 20.34 -29.87 5.68
C SER A 211 19.81 -30.39 7.02
N ASP A 212 19.45 -31.67 7.03
CA ASP A 212 19.40 -32.50 8.21
C ASP A 212 20.07 -33.85 7.90
N PRO A 213 21.15 -34.23 8.59
CA PRO A 213 21.76 -35.54 8.40
C PRO A 213 20.85 -36.70 8.83
N LYS A 214 19.77 -36.45 9.58
CA LYS A 214 18.86 -37.46 10.11
C LYS A 214 17.95 -38.07 9.05
N GLY A 215 17.90 -39.39 9.03
CA GLY A 215 16.92 -40.18 8.28
C GLY A 215 16.17 -41.11 9.22
N THR A 216 15.02 -41.64 8.80
CA THR A 216 14.38 -42.71 9.58
C THR A 216 15.06 -44.05 9.28
N ARG A 217 15.06 -44.94 10.27
CA ARG A 217 15.64 -46.28 10.15
C ARG A 217 15.02 -47.06 8.99
N ASP A 218 13.71 -47.02 8.84
CA ASP A 218 12.98 -47.70 7.75
C ASP A 218 13.35 -47.13 6.38
N ALA A 219 13.48 -45.80 6.27
CA ALA A 219 13.91 -45.18 5.02
C ALA A 219 15.34 -45.55 4.62
N ILE A 220 16.24 -45.59 5.60
CA ILE A 220 17.64 -46.00 5.37
C ILE A 220 17.70 -47.48 4.97
N ALA A 221 16.95 -48.36 5.64
CA ALA A 221 16.88 -49.77 5.31
C ALA A 221 16.34 -50.01 3.89
N ALA A 222 15.25 -49.31 3.52
CA ALA A 222 14.66 -49.38 2.19
C ALA A 222 15.64 -48.91 1.10
N ALA A 223 16.40 -47.83 1.35
CA ALA A 223 17.41 -47.33 0.43
C ALA A 223 18.62 -48.28 0.30
N LEU A 224 19.08 -48.88 1.41
CA LEU A 224 20.21 -49.83 1.42
C LEU A 224 19.90 -51.11 0.62
N ALA A 225 18.64 -51.52 0.52
CA ALA A 225 18.24 -52.65 -0.32
C ALA A 225 18.56 -52.44 -1.82
N TRP A 226 18.64 -51.19 -2.26
CA TRP A 226 19.00 -50.79 -3.64
C TRP A 226 20.50 -50.52 -3.81
N LEU A 227 21.29 -50.76 -2.77
CA LEU A 227 22.74 -50.56 -2.76
C LEU A 227 23.45 -51.91 -2.53
N PRO A 228 23.55 -52.80 -3.55
CA PRO A 228 24.39 -53.99 -3.42
C PRO A 228 25.84 -53.55 -3.16
N ASN A 229 26.54 -54.26 -2.26
CA ASN A 229 27.88 -53.86 -1.82
C ASN A 229 28.98 -54.89 -2.08
N ASP A 230 28.66 -55.88 -2.90
CA ASP A 230 29.52 -56.99 -3.29
C ASP A 230 30.82 -56.50 -3.95
N ASP A 231 30.78 -55.36 -4.67
CA ASP A 231 31.91 -54.79 -5.42
C ASP A 231 31.96 -53.24 -5.41
N LEU A 232 31.81 -52.60 -4.23
CA LEU A 232 31.85 -51.13 -4.16
C LEU A 232 33.26 -50.56 -4.41
N PRO A 233 33.41 -49.57 -5.32
CA PRO A 233 34.67 -48.91 -5.57
C PRO A 233 35.14 -48.08 -4.36
N GLY A 234 36.42 -48.20 -4.01
CA GLY A 234 37.09 -47.30 -3.06
C GLY A 234 36.42 -47.12 -1.69
N ASN A 235 36.53 -45.89 -1.16
CA ASN A 235 36.11 -45.44 0.18
C ASN A 235 34.58 -45.36 0.38
N GLU A 236 33.76 -45.70 -0.63
CA GLU A 236 32.29 -45.62 -0.55
C GLU A 236 31.68 -46.50 0.53
N TRP A 237 32.25 -47.69 0.77
CA TRP A 237 31.82 -48.55 1.87
C TRP A 237 31.93 -47.83 3.22
N ILE A 238 33.04 -47.11 3.46
CA ILE A 238 33.27 -46.33 4.68
C ILE A 238 32.33 -45.11 4.72
N THR A 239 32.07 -44.47 3.57
CA THR A 239 31.16 -43.33 3.45
C THR A 239 29.72 -43.70 3.78
N VAL A 240 29.23 -44.85 3.32
CA VAL A 240 27.89 -45.35 3.67
C VAL A 240 27.80 -45.66 5.16
N GLY A 241 28.82 -46.29 5.74
CA GLY A 241 28.88 -46.52 7.20
C GLY A 241 28.86 -45.21 8.00
N ALA A 242 29.64 -44.21 7.57
CA ALA A 242 29.64 -42.89 8.20
C ALA A 242 28.27 -42.21 8.07
N ALA A 243 27.61 -42.34 6.91
CA ALA A 243 26.29 -41.77 6.65
C ALA A 243 25.19 -42.40 7.51
N ILE A 244 25.18 -43.73 7.67
CA ILE A 244 24.24 -44.45 8.55
C ILE A 244 24.45 -44.00 10.00
N LYS A 245 25.71 -43.95 10.46
CA LYS A 245 26.05 -43.53 11.81
C LYS A 245 25.68 -42.07 12.10
N ALA A 246 25.82 -41.19 11.11
CA ALA A 246 25.39 -39.80 11.21
C ALA A 246 23.86 -39.66 11.28
N ALA A 247 23.15 -40.51 10.54
CA ALA A 247 21.70 -40.39 10.36
C ALA A 247 20.88 -40.89 11.55
N ILE A 248 21.27 -42.02 12.14
CA ILE A 248 20.51 -42.70 13.20
C ILE A 248 21.39 -43.17 14.37
N GLY A 249 22.63 -42.68 14.46
CA GLY A 249 23.53 -42.97 15.58
C GLY A 249 23.86 -44.46 15.72
N GLU A 250 24.03 -44.92 16.96
CA GLU A 250 24.36 -46.32 17.26
C GLU A 250 23.23 -47.30 16.92
N GLU A 251 21.98 -46.82 16.76
CA GLU A 251 20.86 -47.66 16.33
C GLU A 251 21.00 -48.14 14.88
N GLY A 252 21.84 -47.49 14.07
CA GLY A 252 22.15 -47.92 12.70
C GLY A 252 23.23 -49.00 12.61
N ARG A 253 23.79 -49.44 13.74
CA ARG A 253 24.88 -50.42 13.77
C ARG A 253 24.49 -51.74 13.13
N ASP A 254 23.30 -52.25 13.42
CA ASP A 254 22.81 -53.50 12.85
C ASP A 254 22.58 -53.40 11.34
N LEU A 255 21.97 -52.31 10.85
CA LEU A 255 21.84 -52.04 9.41
C LEU A 255 23.21 -52.00 8.71
N TRP A 256 24.21 -51.37 9.34
CA TRP A 256 25.57 -51.36 8.82
C TRP A 256 26.19 -52.76 8.76
N LEU A 257 26.04 -53.56 9.81
CA LEU A 257 26.59 -54.91 9.86
C LEU A 257 25.91 -55.83 8.85
N ASP A 258 24.57 -55.82 8.81
CA ASP A 258 23.77 -56.63 7.90
C ASP A 258 24.04 -56.27 6.44
N TRP A 259 24.10 -54.98 6.12
CA TRP A 259 24.47 -54.50 4.80
C TRP A 259 25.90 -54.95 4.48
N SER A 260 26.87 -54.71 5.38
CA SER A 260 28.30 -55.01 5.15
C SER A 260 28.65 -56.49 4.97
N ARG A 261 27.82 -57.43 5.45
CA ARG A 261 28.06 -58.89 5.29
C ARG A 261 28.16 -59.35 3.85
N ARG A 262 27.55 -58.61 2.92
CA ARG A 262 27.56 -58.93 1.49
C ARG A 262 28.81 -58.40 0.77
N SER A 263 29.61 -57.56 1.43
CA SER A 263 30.81 -56.98 0.83
C SER A 263 32.00 -57.95 0.84
N GLY A 264 32.69 -58.10 -0.30
CA GLY A 264 33.98 -58.83 -0.35
C GLY A 264 35.08 -58.23 0.55
N LYS A 265 34.90 -56.98 1.02
CA LYS A 265 35.80 -56.32 1.98
C LYS A 265 35.53 -56.74 3.43
N SER A 266 34.42 -57.42 3.71
CA SER A 266 34.18 -58.07 5.02
C SER A 266 34.97 -59.38 5.11
N GLY A 267 36.30 -59.26 5.24
CA GLY A 267 37.17 -60.36 5.68
C GLY A 267 37.82 -61.24 4.60
N GLN A 268 38.48 -60.65 3.60
CA GLN A 268 39.44 -61.39 2.72
C GLN A 268 40.86 -60.79 2.63
N SER A 269 41.25 -59.91 3.56
CA SER A 269 42.67 -59.61 3.77
C SER A 269 43.04 -60.01 5.19
N GLY A 270 44.23 -60.59 5.39
CA GLY A 270 44.75 -60.97 6.71
C GLY A 270 45.00 -59.81 7.69
N ARG A 271 44.15 -58.78 7.68
CA ARG A 271 44.04 -57.70 8.68
C ARG A 271 42.61 -57.65 9.19
N SER A 272 42.49 -57.56 10.51
CA SER A 272 41.24 -57.64 11.28
C SER A 272 40.41 -56.35 11.24
N ASP A 273 40.09 -55.86 10.04
CA ASP A 273 39.13 -54.78 9.81
C ASP A 273 37.72 -55.36 9.67
N THR A 274 37.16 -55.83 10.77
CA THR A 274 35.76 -56.27 10.78
C THR A 274 34.82 -55.05 10.67
N PRO A 275 33.64 -55.19 10.05
CA PRO A 275 32.61 -54.15 10.03
C PRO A 275 32.33 -53.56 11.43
N GLU A 276 32.42 -54.39 12.48
CA GLU A 276 32.26 -54.00 13.88
C GLU A 276 33.35 -53.04 14.37
N ARG A 277 34.64 -53.36 14.11
CA ARG A 277 35.74 -52.47 14.50
C ARG A 277 35.70 -51.16 13.72
N ARG A 278 35.36 -51.24 12.43
CA ARG A 278 35.20 -50.05 11.59
C ARG A 278 34.09 -49.15 12.10
N TRP A 279 32.92 -49.71 12.44
CA TRP A 279 31.82 -48.96 13.04
C TRP A 279 32.22 -48.17 14.30
N ALA A 280 33.02 -48.78 15.18
CA ALA A 280 33.54 -48.11 16.37
C ALA A 280 34.50 -46.94 16.05
N SER A 281 35.27 -47.06 14.97
CA SER A 281 36.22 -46.03 14.52
C SER A 281 35.59 -44.90 13.70
N LEU A 282 34.37 -45.09 13.17
CA LEU A 282 33.70 -44.06 12.37
C LEU A 282 33.40 -42.82 13.20
N ARG A 283 33.74 -41.67 12.62
CA ARG A 283 33.45 -40.33 13.13
C ARG A 283 32.79 -39.54 11.98
N PRO A 284 31.47 -39.35 11.99
CA PRO A 284 30.78 -38.62 10.92
C PRO A 284 30.92 -37.10 11.10
N HIS A 285 31.29 -36.37 10.03
CA HIS A 285 31.47 -34.91 10.08
C HIS A 285 30.81 -34.16 8.91
N SER A 286 30.37 -34.84 7.84
CA SER A 286 29.87 -34.16 6.63
C SER A 286 28.94 -34.98 5.73
N VAL A 287 28.48 -36.17 6.17
CA VAL A 287 27.65 -37.07 5.34
C VAL A 287 26.55 -37.69 6.21
N GLY A 288 25.29 -37.65 5.75
CA GLY A 288 24.11 -38.20 6.45
C GLY A 288 23.14 -38.94 5.52
N ALA A 289 21.89 -39.15 5.95
CA ALA A 289 20.90 -39.99 5.25
C ALA A 289 20.71 -39.61 3.77
N GLY A 290 20.77 -38.31 3.45
CA GLY A 290 20.65 -37.82 2.08
C GLY A 290 21.68 -38.39 1.09
N LYS A 291 22.88 -38.80 1.55
CA LYS A 291 23.87 -39.45 0.67
C LYS A 291 23.45 -40.88 0.30
N ILE A 292 22.80 -41.59 1.24
CA ILE A 292 22.30 -42.95 1.03
C ILE A 292 21.14 -42.91 0.03
N TYR A 293 20.21 -41.97 0.21
CA TYR A 293 19.09 -41.75 -0.72
C TYR A 293 19.57 -41.40 -2.12
N TRP A 294 20.51 -40.47 -2.25
CA TRP A 294 21.08 -40.10 -3.54
C TRP A 294 21.76 -41.28 -4.26
N LEU A 295 22.52 -42.12 -3.54
CA LEU A 295 23.15 -43.31 -4.13
C LEU A 295 22.12 -44.35 -4.59
N ALA A 296 21.00 -44.47 -3.87
CA ALA A 296 19.92 -45.40 -4.20
C ALA A 296 19.08 -44.88 -5.38
N GLU A 297 18.75 -43.58 -5.42
CA GLU A 297 18.04 -42.92 -6.53
C GLU A 297 18.81 -43.05 -7.85
N GLN A 298 20.14 -42.91 -7.83
CA GLN A 298 20.98 -43.14 -9.02
C GLN A 298 20.89 -44.57 -9.57
N ARG A 299 20.43 -45.52 -8.76
CA ARG A 299 20.19 -46.92 -9.15
C ARG A 299 18.71 -47.22 -9.37
N GLY A 300 17.88 -46.18 -9.48
CA GLY A 300 16.46 -46.30 -9.80
C GLY A 300 15.55 -46.50 -8.60
N TRP A 301 16.04 -46.33 -7.37
CA TRP A 301 15.17 -46.32 -6.19
C TRP A 301 14.22 -45.12 -6.23
N VAL A 302 12.93 -45.39 -6.11
CA VAL A 302 11.89 -44.38 -5.89
C VAL A 302 11.29 -44.65 -4.51
N PRO A 303 11.37 -43.72 -3.56
CA PRO A 303 10.85 -43.93 -2.21
C PRO A 303 9.32 -44.10 -2.22
N ASP A 304 8.81 -45.03 -1.42
CA ASP A 304 7.36 -45.20 -1.22
C ASP A 304 6.77 -43.90 -0.63
N PRO A 305 5.65 -43.38 -1.14
CA PRO A 305 5.00 -42.18 -0.61
C PRO A 305 4.65 -42.24 0.89
N ALA A 306 4.50 -43.44 1.47
CA ALA A 306 4.26 -43.65 2.89
C ALA A 306 5.53 -43.59 3.76
N LEU A 307 6.73 -43.57 3.14
CA LEU A 307 8.01 -43.63 3.81
C LEU A 307 8.49 -42.23 4.23
N THR A 308 8.65 -42.00 5.54
CA THR A 308 9.17 -40.73 6.05
C THR A 308 10.69 -40.69 5.93
N LEU A 309 11.23 -39.92 4.97
CA LEU A 309 12.67 -39.84 4.72
C LEU A 309 13.43 -39.01 5.76
N ASN A 310 12.82 -37.92 6.25
CA ASN A 310 13.48 -36.99 7.17
C ASN A 310 13.26 -37.44 8.62
N GLY A 311 14.34 -37.80 9.33
CA GLY A 311 14.26 -38.29 10.71
C GLY A 311 13.74 -37.23 11.69
N THR A 312 13.98 -35.95 11.43
CA THR A 312 13.55 -34.84 12.27
C THR A 312 12.06 -34.54 12.12
N ALA A 313 11.53 -34.71 10.90
CA ALA A 313 10.09 -34.65 10.67
C ALA A 313 9.35 -35.81 11.36
N ALA A 314 9.97 -37.01 11.41
CA ALA A 314 9.42 -38.16 12.14
C ALA A 314 9.45 -37.95 13.67
N GLU A 315 10.56 -37.44 14.22
CA GLU A 315 10.67 -37.08 15.65
C GLU A 315 9.64 -36.00 16.05
N GLN A 316 9.39 -35.01 15.20
CA GLN A 316 8.36 -33.98 15.41
C GLN A 316 6.93 -34.54 15.34
N ALA A 317 6.68 -35.54 14.50
CA ALA A 317 5.38 -36.21 14.40
C ALA A 317 5.10 -37.19 15.56
N ALA A 318 6.15 -37.76 16.16
CA ALA A 318 6.06 -38.70 17.28
C ALA A 318 5.95 -38.02 18.65
N GLN A 319 6.32 -36.74 18.75
CA GLN A 319 6.12 -35.95 19.96
C GLN A 319 4.63 -35.57 20.12
N PRO A 320 4.04 -35.71 21.31
CA PRO A 320 2.71 -35.16 21.56
C PRO A 320 2.76 -33.65 21.33
N HIS A 321 2.00 -33.18 20.34
CA HIS A 321 1.97 -31.76 19.96
C HIS A 321 1.69 -30.90 21.21
N PRO A 322 2.41 -29.80 21.47
CA PRO A 322 2.16 -28.92 22.62
C PRO A 322 0.75 -28.29 22.62
N ALA A 323 -0.01 -28.49 21.55
CA ALA A 323 -1.41 -28.10 21.42
C ALA A 323 -2.40 -29.18 21.89
N ALA A 324 -1.98 -30.42 22.19
CA ALA A 324 -2.90 -31.43 22.74
C ALA A 324 -3.42 -31.01 24.13
N GLY A 325 -2.56 -30.40 24.96
CA GLY A 325 -2.97 -29.81 26.24
C GLY A 325 -3.75 -28.49 26.10
N LEU A 326 -3.57 -27.77 24.99
CA LEU A 326 -4.32 -26.55 24.68
C LEU A 326 -5.72 -26.88 24.12
N LEU A 327 -5.84 -27.90 23.26
CA LEU A 327 -7.09 -28.40 22.70
C LEU A 327 -7.99 -29.03 23.77
N ALA A 328 -7.42 -29.70 24.77
CA ALA A 328 -8.18 -30.20 25.93
C ALA A 328 -8.73 -29.07 26.83
N LYS A 329 -8.11 -27.88 26.79
CA LYS A 329 -8.60 -26.66 27.48
C LYS A 329 -9.53 -25.80 26.61
N VAL A 330 -9.68 -26.11 25.32
CA VAL A 330 -10.60 -25.46 24.38
C VAL A 330 -11.85 -26.31 24.16
N ALA A 331 -12.41 -26.86 25.25
CA ALA A 331 -13.85 -27.05 25.34
C ALA A 331 -14.51 -25.69 25.67
N VAL A 332 -14.23 -24.68 24.84
CA VAL A 332 -14.93 -23.40 24.92
C VAL A 332 -16.25 -23.60 24.20
N ALA A 333 -17.35 -23.38 24.92
CA ALA A 333 -18.69 -23.34 24.33
C ALA A 333 -18.65 -22.47 23.06
N PRO A 334 -19.30 -22.87 21.95
CA PRO A 334 -19.27 -22.11 20.72
C PRO A 334 -19.65 -20.66 21.01
N LEU A 335 -18.75 -19.72 20.70
CA LEU A 335 -19.05 -18.30 20.79
C LEU A 335 -20.30 -18.04 19.93
N PRO A 336 -21.32 -17.33 20.45
CA PRO A 336 -22.53 -17.06 19.70
C PRO A 336 -22.17 -16.36 18.39
N ILE A 337 -22.72 -16.88 17.28
CA ILE A 337 -22.57 -16.31 15.95
C ILE A 337 -23.09 -14.88 16.01
N ALA A 338 -22.20 -13.92 15.75
CA ALA A 338 -22.56 -12.53 15.58
C ALA A 338 -23.70 -12.39 14.55
N PRO A 339 -24.76 -11.61 14.82
CA PRO A 339 -25.59 -11.15 13.74
C PRO A 339 -24.69 -10.40 12.75
N PRO A 340 -24.87 -10.59 11.42
CA PRO A 340 -24.08 -9.88 10.43
C PRO A 340 -24.13 -8.37 10.72
N PRO A 341 -23.03 -7.62 10.52
CA PRO A 341 -23.03 -6.17 10.73
C PRO A 341 -24.20 -5.59 9.94
N LYS A 342 -24.97 -4.69 10.58
CA LYS A 342 -26.12 -4.04 9.93
C LYS A 342 -25.63 -3.49 8.59
N PRO A 343 -26.24 -3.89 7.47
CA PRO A 343 -25.77 -3.46 6.18
C PRO A 343 -25.86 -1.94 6.10
N TYR A 344 -24.89 -1.30 5.44
CA TYR A 344 -24.95 0.12 5.20
C TYR A 344 -26.25 0.46 4.48
N ARG A 345 -26.96 1.47 4.98
CA ARG A 345 -28.19 1.99 4.43
C ARG A 345 -28.16 3.50 4.53
N VAL A 346 -28.68 4.17 3.52
CA VAL A 346 -28.98 5.59 3.58
C VAL A 346 -30.33 5.73 4.29
N PRO A 347 -30.40 6.44 5.44
CA PRO A 347 -31.67 6.65 6.13
C PRO A 347 -32.67 7.38 5.21
N PRO A 348 -33.89 6.85 4.99
CA PRO A 348 -34.86 7.44 4.08
C PRO A 348 -35.22 8.90 4.39
N GLU A 349 -35.17 9.28 5.67
CA GLU A 349 -35.38 10.65 6.14
C GLU A 349 -34.38 11.66 5.56
N LEU A 350 -33.17 11.24 5.17
CA LEU A 350 -32.20 12.14 4.54
C LEU A 350 -32.63 12.59 3.14
N LEU A 351 -33.48 11.79 2.47
CA LEU A 351 -34.05 12.11 1.17
C LEU A 351 -35.35 12.95 1.28
N GLN A 352 -35.85 13.21 2.50
CA GLN A 352 -37.04 14.03 2.75
C GLN A 352 -36.71 15.52 2.69
N VAL A 353 -36.27 15.96 1.51
CA VAL A 353 -36.07 17.38 1.18
C VAL A 353 -37.28 17.93 0.42
N ASP A 354 -37.38 19.26 0.35
CA ASP A 354 -38.39 19.97 -0.42
C ASP A 354 -37.79 21.09 -1.27
N GLY A 355 -38.66 21.81 -2.00
CA GLY A 355 -38.27 22.90 -2.87
C GLY A 355 -37.37 22.48 -4.03
N THR A 356 -36.41 23.35 -4.37
CA THR A 356 -35.48 23.18 -5.49
C THR A 356 -34.66 21.89 -5.38
N LEU A 357 -34.21 21.51 -4.17
CA LEU A 357 -33.48 20.27 -3.90
C LEU A 357 -34.31 19.06 -4.31
N ARG A 358 -35.57 19.00 -3.86
CA ARG A 358 -36.48 17.89 -4.19
C ARG A 358 -36.78 17.82 -5.67
N MET A 359 -37.09 18.96 -6.29
CA MET A 359 -37.34 19.03 -7.74
C MET A 359 -36.15 18.50 -8.54
N PHE A 360 -34.92 18.80 -8.12
CA PHE A 360 -33.73 18.28 -8.78
C PHE A 360 -33.54 16.78 -8.55
N VAL A 361 -33.72 16.28 -7.32
CA VAL A 361 -33.63 14.85 -7.01
C VAL A 361 -34.64 14.05 -7.82
N ASP A 362 -35.90 14.50 -7.89
CA ASP A 362 -36.95 13.84 -8.66
C ASP A 362 -36.63 13.85 -10.16
N TYR A 363 -36.17 14.99 -10.70
CA TYR A 363 -35.74 15.10 -12.10
C TYR A 363 -34.58 14.16 -12.45
N ALA A 364 -33.54 14.13 -11.61
CA ALA A 364 -32.36 13.30 -11.85
C ALA A 364 -32.71 11.80 -11.75
N THR A 365 -33.50 11.40 -10.75
CA THR A 365 -33.93 10.02 -10.54
C THR A 365 -34.88 9.56 -11.66
N ALA A 366 -35.88 10.36 -12.04
CA ALA A 366 -36.88 9.97 -13.05
C ALA A 366 -36.29 9.82 -14.47
N SER A 367 -35.25 10.58 -14.79
CA SER A 367 -34.58 10.52 -16.10
C SER A 367 -33.43 9.51 -16.15
N ALA A 368 -33.05 8.90 -15.02
CA ALA A 368 -31.94 7.95 -14.93
C ALA A 368 -32.37 6.55 -15.32
N VAL A 369 -31.54 5.85 -16.09
CA VAL A 369 -31.65 4.38 -16.29
C VAL A 369 -31.31 3.63 -15.01
N SER A 370 -30.27 4.07 -14.29
CA SER A 370 -29.90 3.55 -12.96
C SER A 370 -30.07 4.69 -11.94
N PRO A 371 -31.21 4.76 -11.23
CA PRO A 371 -31.54 5.91 -10.40
C PRO A 371 -30.75 5.96 -9.09
N GLN A 372 -30.02 7.06 -8.85
CA GLN A 372 -29.19 7.26 -7.66
C GLN A 372 -29.69 8.47 -6.85
N PRO A 373 -30.73 8.33 -6.00
CA PRO A 373 -31.37 9.46 -5.33
C PRO A 373 -30.46 10.16 -4.33
N PHE A 374 -29.64 9.41 -3.58
CA PHE A 374 -28.73 9.99 -2.59
C PHE A 374 -27.59 10.79 -3.24
N LEU A 375 -27.04 10.30 -4.35
CA LEU A 375 -26.04 11.03 -5.13
C LEU A 375 -26.67 12.26 -5.80
N SER A 376 -27.92 12.14 -6.26
CA SER A 376 -28.68 13.26 -6.81
C SER A 376 -28.91 14.37 -5.78
N LEU A 377 -29.12 14.01 -4.50
CA LEU A 377 -29.20 14.97 -3.41
C LEU A 377 -27.88 15.71 -3.19
N GLY A 378 -26.74 15.01 -3.19
CA GLY A 378 -25.42 15.63 -3.09
C GLY A 378 -25.16 16.63 -4.24
N ALA A 379 -25.51 16.25 -5.47
CA ALA A 379 -25.44 17.14 -6.63
C ALA A 379 -26.38 18.36 -6.49
N ALA A 380 -27.61 18.15 -5.99
CA ALA A 380 -28.58 19.22 -5.76
C ALA A 380 -28.07 20.24 -4.74
N ILE A 381 -27.47 19.78 -3.64
CA ILE A 381 -26.88 20.63 -2.60
C ILE A 381 -25.77 21.51 -3.17
N CYS A 382 -24.84 20.93 -3.93
CA CYS A 382 -23.76 21.69 -4.54
C CYS A 382 -24.29 22.67 -5.61
N LEU A 383 -25.30 22.26 -6.39
CA LEU A 383 -25.98 23.11 -7.37
C LEU A 383 -26.65 24.32 -6.73
N VAL A 384 -27.54 24.09 -5.77
CA VAL A 384 -28.24 25.16 -5.05
C VAL A 384 -27.24 26.01 -4.28
N GLY A 385 -26.24 25.41 -3.64
CA GLY A 385 -25.18 26.13 -2.93
C GLY A 385 -24.39 27.07 -3.86
N ALA A 386 -24.02 26.62 -5.06
CA ALA A 386 -23.32 27.48 -6.01
C ALA A 386 -24.19 28.66 -6.48
N ILE A 387 -25.47 28.41 -6.77
CA ILE A 387 -26.39 29.44 -7.27
C ILE A 387 -26.75 30.45 -6.17
N ALA A 388 -27.03 29.96 -4.96
CA ALA A 388 -27.23 30.77 -3.77
C ALA A 388 -25.99 31.63 -3.49
N GLY A 389 -24.80 31.04 -3.62
CA GLY A 389 -23.53 31.74 -3.67
C GLY A 389 -23.37 32.79 -2.58
N ARG A 390 -22.98 33.99 -3.01
CA ARG A 390 -22.79 35.18 -2.18
C ARG A 390 -24.10 35.93 -1.85
N ARG A 391 -25.26 35.44 -2.29
CA ARG A 391 -26.56 36.12 -2.08
C ARG A 391 -27.12 35.89 -0.69
N TYR A 392 -26.81 34.74 -0.11
CA TYR A 392 -27.32 34.32 1.18
C TYR A 392 -26.19 34.04 2.16
N ARG A 393 -26.43 34.32 3.43
CA ARG A 393 -25.54 33.95 4.54
C ARG A 393 -26.31 33.48 5.76
N THR A 394 -25.66 32.67 6.59
CA THR A 394 -26.18 32.35 7.92
C THR A 394 -26.03 33.56 8.86
N PRO A 395 -26.71 33.58 10.02
CA PRO A 395 -26.48 34.63 11.02
C PRO A 395 -25.07 34.66 11.61
N THR A 396 -24.32 33.55 11.47
CA THR A 396 -22.89 33.46 11.82
C THR A 396 -21.98 33.75 10.62
N ASP A 397 -22.51 34.42 9.59
CA ASP A 397 -21.80 34.88 8.40
C ASP A 397 -21.19 33.79 7.50
N LEU A 398 -21.71 32.56 7.54
CA LEU A 398 -21.29 31.49 6.61
C LEU A 398 -21.99 31.65 5.26
N ARG A 399 -21.29 31.36 4.16
CA ARG A 399 -21.88 31.26 2.81
C ARG A 399 -22.26 29.83 2.45
N SER A 400 -22.93 29.67 1.32
CA SER A 400 -23.50 28.41 0.83
C SER A 400 -22.52 27.48 0.10
N ASN A 401 -21.20 27.72 0.24
CA ASN A 401 -20.17 26.89 -0.40
C ASN A 401 -20.10 25.49 0.23
N VAL A 402 -20.22 24.46 -0.61
CA VAL A 402 -20.18 23.04 -0.19
C VAL A 402 -19.30 22.23 -1.13
N TYR A 403 -18.43 21.40 -0.55
CA TYR A 403 -17.71 20.36 -1.26
C TYR A 403 -18.33 19.00 -0.94
N ALA A 404 -18.65 18.21 -1.96
CA ALA A 404 -19.23 16.89 -1.78
C ALA A 404 -18.72 15.89 -2.83
N ILE A 405 -18.73 14.62 -2.46
CA ILE A 405 -18.25 13.49 -3.27
C ILE A 405 -19.36 12.44 -3.32
N GLY A 406 -19.82 12.10 -4.52
CA GLY A 406 -20.68 10.95 -4.79
C GLY A 406 -19.86 9.70 -5.09
N ILE A 407 -20.19 8.59 -4.43
CA ILE A 407 -19.50 7.31 -4.61
C ILE A 407 -20.52 6.23 -4.98
N ALA A 408 -20.33 5.61 -6.14
CA ALA A 408 -21.02 4.40 -6.56
C ALA A 408 -20.13 3.62 -7.54
N ASP A 409 -20.34 2.31 -7.66
CA ASP A 409 -19.58 1.44 -8.55
C ASP A 409 -19.76 1.80 -10.04
N SER A 410 -18.89 1.24 -10.88
CA SER A 410 -18.94 1.45 -12.32
C SER A 410 -20.25 0.94 -12.92
N GLY A 411 -20.92 1.75 -13.72
CA GLY A 411 -22.25 1.43 -14.27
C GLY A 411 -23.43 1.69 -13.32
N GLY A 412 -23.19 2.14 -12.08
CA GLY A 412 -24.23 2.41 -11.08
C GLY A 412 -25.04 3.70 -11.30
N GLY A 413 -24.73 4.50 -12.32
CA GLY A 413 -25.47 5.75 -12.63
C GLY A 413 -24.90 7.03 -12.01
N LYS A 414 -23.70 6.99 -11.42
CA LYS A 414 -23.06 8.15 -10.74
C LYS A 414 -22.97 9.45 -11.55
N ASP A 415 -22.76 9.35 -12.87
CA ASP A 415 -22.61 10.53 -13.74
C ASP A 415 -23.93 11.19 -14.11
N HIS A 416 -25.06 10.52 -13.89
CA HIS A 416 -26.34 11.01 -14.36
C HIS A 416 -26.74 12.34 -13.73
N ALA A 417 -26.54 12.48 -12.42
CA ALA A 417 -26.79 13.72 -11.69
C ALA A 417 -25.93 14.89 -12.18
N ARG A 418 -24.66 14.65 -12.57
CA ARG A 418 -23.78 15.68 -13.15
C ARG A 418 -24.33 16.24 -14.46
N ARG A 419 -24.79 15.33 -15.35
CA ARG A 419 -25.41 15.71 -16.62
C ARG A 419 -26.72 16.49 -16.40
N CYS A 420 -27.52 16.05 -15.43
CA CYS A 420 -28.76 16.73 -15.03
C CYS A 420 -28.48 18.16 -14.54
N ALA A 421 -27.49 18.35 -13.66
CA ALA A 421 -27.09 19.65 -13.13
C ALA A 421 -26.66 20.60 -14.26
N LYS A 422 -25.83 20.11 -15.19
CA LYS A 422 -25.40 20.88 -16.36
C LYS A 422 -26.61 21.33 -17.20
N ARG A 423 -27.50 20.41 -17.57
CA ARG A 423 -28.70 20.73 -18.36
C ARG A 423 -29.63 21.72 -17.66
N ALA A 424 -29.86 21.53 -16.36
CA ALA A 424 -30.72 22.42 -15.57
C ALA A 424 -30.16 23.85 -15.50
N ILE A 425 -28.84 24.00 -15.35
CA ILE A 425 -28.17 25.30 -15.37
C ILE A 425 -28.31 25.98 -16.75
N TYR A 426 -28.07 25.26 -17.84
CA TYR A 426 -28.20 25.82 -19.18
C TYR A 426 -29.65 26.24 -19.49
N ALA A 427 -30.63 25.38 -19.13
CA ALA A 427 -32.04 25.69 -19.31
C ALA A 427 -32.48 26.93 -18.49
N ALA A 428 -31.84 27.18 -17.34
CA ALA A 428 -32.07 28.36 -16.51
C ALA A 428 -31.35 29.63 -16.99
N GLY A 429 -30.44 29.54 -17.96
CA GLY A 429 -29.59 30.67 -18.38
C GLY A 429 -28.55 31.07 -17.33
N LEU A 430 -28.08 30.10 -16.54
CA LEU A 430 -27.17 30.31 -15.41
C LEU A 430 -25.77 29.71 -15.65
N ASP A 431 -25.38 29.47 -16.89
CA ASP A 431 -24.14 28.79 -17.29
C ASP A 431 -22.86 29.46 -16.75
N ARG A 432 -22.91 30.77 -16.43
CA ARG A 432 -21.83 31.48 -15.71
C ARG A 432 -21.46 30.88 -14.35
N TYR A 433 -22.36 30.16 -13.71
CA TYR A 433 -22.12 29.45 -12.45
C TYR A 433 -21.39 28.11 -12.65
N LEU A 434 -21.27 27.59 -13.87
CA LEU A 434 -20.52 26.35 -14.12
C LEU A 434 -19.02 26.62 -14.19
N GLY A 435 -18.25 25.90 -13.39
CA GLY A 435 -16.79 25.81 -13.51
C GLY A 435 -16.37 24.82 -14.60
N GLY A 436 -15.07 24.75 -14.86
CA GLY A 436 -14.49 23.70 -15.69
C GLY A 436 -14.65 22.32 -15.04
N GLU A 437 -14.83 21.30 -15.87
CA GLU A 437 -14.91 19.89 -15.41
C GLU A 437 -13.51 19.35 -15.04
N ASP A 438 -12.46 19.88 -15.66
CA ASP A 438 -11.05 19.56 -15.35
C ASP A 438 -10.35 20.72 -14.63
N LEU A 439 -9.89 20.46 -13.40
CA LEU A 439 -9.06 21.39 -12.63
C LEU A 439 -7.59 21.22 -13.02
N ALA A 440 -7.16 21.93 -14.06
CA ALA A 440 -5.81 21.79 -14.61
C ALA A 440 -4.71 22.34 -13.69
N SER A 441 -4.94 23.49 -13.04
CA SER A 441 -3.98 24.19 -12.18
C SER A 441 -4.69 25.11 -11.18
N SER A 442 -4.00 25.53 -10.12
CA SER A 442 -4.51 26.51 -9.15
C SER A 442 -4.82 27.87 -9.80
N ALA A 443 -3.99 28.33 -10.74
CA ALA A 443 -4.23 29.56 -11.48
C ALA A 443 -5.51 29.48 -12.32
N GLY A 444 -5.76 28.37 -13.01
CA GLY A 444 -6.98 28.17 -13.80
C GLY A 444 -8.25 28.20 -12.94
N LEU A 445 -8.20 27.59 -11.75
CA LEU A 445 -9.27 27.64 -10.75
C LEU A 445 -9.58 29.08 -10.32
N LEU A 446 -8.56 29.86 -9.98
CA LEU A 446 -8.71 31.26 -9.56
C LEU A 446 -9.23 32.15 -10.70
N THR A 447 -8.71 32.00 -11.91
CA THR A 447 -9.22 32.73 -13.09
C THR A 447 -10.69 32.41 -13.38
N SER A 448 -11.13 31.16 -13.16
CA SER A 448 -12.55 30.81 -13.27
C SER A 448 -13.41 31.57 -12.25
N LEU A 449 -12.94 31.69 -11.01
CA LEU A 449 -13.64 32.42 -9.95
C LEU A 449 -13.59 33.95 -10.14
N GLN A 450 -12.56 34.50 -10.78
CA GLN A 450 -12.55 35.91 -11.18
C GLN A 450 -13.64 36.23 -12.22
N ARG A 451 -13.90 35.31 -13.15
CA ARG A 451 -14.99 35.49 -14.12
C ARG A 451 -16.37 35.40 -13.48
N HIS A 452 -16.51 34.54 -12.48
CA HIS A 452 -17.72 34.46 -11.67
C HIS A 452 -17.39 33.87 -10.29
N PRO A 453 -17.58 34.62 -9.20
CA PRO A 453 -17.07 34.28 -7.87
C PRO A 453 -17.88 33.19 -7.17
N ALA A 454 -19.04 32.80 -7.70
CA ALA A 454 -19.81 31.65 -7.23
C ALA A 454 -19.86 30.58 -8.33
N ARG A 455 -19.18 29.44 -8.16
CA ARG A 455 -19.06 28.41 -9.21
C ARG A 455 -19.26 27.00 -8.68
N LEU A 456 -19.93 26.17 -9.48
CA LEU A 456 -20.02 24.72 -9.34
C LEU A 456 -18.98 24.03 -10.22
N PHE A 457 -17.99 23.41 -9.62
CA PHE A 457 -17.03 22.54 -10.31
C PHE A 457 -17.51 21.09 -10.24
N GLN A 458 -17.73 20.47 -11.40
CA GLN A 458 -18.23 19.10 -11.50
C GLN A 458 -17.10 18.17 -11.98
N VAL A 459 -16.46 17.49 -11.05
CA VAL A 459 -15.25 16.70 -11.32
C VAL A 459 -15.61 15.23 -11.45
N ASP A 460 -15.35 14.66 -12.63
CA ASP A 460 -15.43 13.21 -12.83
C ASP A 460 -14.18 12.53 -12.28
N GLU A 461 -14.28 11.22 -12.02
CA GLU A 461 -13.19 10.41 -11.52
C GLU A 461 -12.43 11.07 -10.35
N PHE A 462 -13.17 11.67 -9.42
CA PHE A 462 -12.61 12.51 -8.37
C PHE A 462 -11.52 11.80 -7.55
N GLY A 463 -11.63 10.48 -7.36
CA GLY A 463 -10.59 9.69 -6.71
C GLY A 463 -9.26 9.68 -7.48
N GLN A 464 -9.26 9.67 -8.81
CA GLN A 464 -8.03 9.81 -9.61
C GLN A 464 -7.46 11.21 -9.52
N PHE A 465 -8.32 12.23 -9.56
CA PHE A 465 -7.91 13.62 -9.33
C PHE A 465 -7.23 13.77 -7.96
N LEU A 466 -7.81 13.21 -6.90
CA LEU A 466 -7.20 13.20 -5.56
C LEU A 466 -5.85 12.51 -5.55
N LYS A 467 -5.71 11.32 -6.14
CA LYS A 467 -4.41 10.63 -6.24
C LYS A 467 -3.35 11.52 -6.88
N LEU A 468 -3.72 12.31 -7.87
CA LEU A 468 -2.78 13.17 -8.59
C LEU A 468 -2.37 14.40 -7.77
N VAL A 469 -3.30 15.02 -7.02
CA VAL A 469 -2.99 16.24 -6.24
C VAL A 469 -2.43 15.96 -4.84
N LEU A 470 -2.67 14.76 -4.29
CA LEU A 470 -2.19 14.33 -2.97
C LEU A 470 -0.88 13.52 -3.02
N ASN A 471 -0.37 13.18 -4.20
CA ASN A 471 0.87 12.42 -4.32
C ASN A 471 2.07 13.26 -3.82
N ALA A 472 2.93 12.67 -2.98
CA ALA A 472 4.15 13.33 -2.48
C ALA A 472 5.11 13.80 -3.60
N ARG A 473 5.05 13.17 -4.79
CA ARG A 473 5.83 13.54 -5.98
C ARG A 473 5.02 14.35 -7.00
N ALA A 474 3.84 14.86 -6.65
CA ALA A 474 3.01 15.64 -7.55
C ALA A 474 3.73 16.94 -8.00
N PRO A 475 3.64 17.34 -9.28
CA PRO A 475 4.14 18.64 -9.72
C PRO A 475 3.54 19.78 -8.89
N ALA A 476 4.34 20.79 -8.55
CA ALA A 476 3.93 21.86 -7.63
C ALA A 476 2.60 22.55 -8.00
N HIS A 477 2.35 22.76 -9.30
CA HIS A 477 1.12 23.39 -9.79
C HIS A 477 -0.14 22.51 -9.61
N LYS A 478 0.02 21.18 -9.50
CA LYS A 478 -1.06 20.23 -9.20
C LYS A 478 -1.31 20.12 -7.71
N ALA A 479 -0.24 19.98 -6.91
CA ALA A 479 -0.33 19.98 -5.45
C ALA A 479 -0.96 21.28 -4.91
N ALA A 480 -0.65 22.43 -5.53
CA ALA A 480 -1.22 23.73 -5.17
C ALA A 480 -2.75 23.80 -5.30
N ILE A 481 -3.38 22.99 -6.17
CA ILE A 481 -4.85 22.98 -6.33
C ILE A 481 -5.51 22.61 -5.00
N TRP A 482 -5.00 21.57 -4.32
CA TRP A 482 -5.57 21.09 -3.06
C TRP A 482 -5.47 22.14 -1.94
N SER A 483 -4.32 22.81 -1.85
CA SER A 483 -4.12 23.92 -0.92
C SER A 483 -5.10 25.08 -1.20
N GLU A 484 -5.28 25.45 -2.48
CA GLU A 484 -6.19 26.53 -2.84
C GLU A 484 -7.65 26.20 -2.57
N LEU A 485 -8.10 24.96 -2.84
CA LEU A 485 -9.45 24.52 -2.49
C LEU A 485 -9.73 24.65 -0.99
N THR A 486 -8.74 24.33 -0.16
CA THR A 486 -8.80 24.44 1.31
C THR A 486 -8.93 25.90 1.77
N LYS A 487 -8.18 26.81 1.15
CA LYS A 487 -8.26 28.26 1.41
C LYS A 487 -9.61 28.82 0.97
N LEU A 488 -10.01 28.57 -0.28
CA LEU A 488 -11.29 29.04 -0.85
C LEU A 488 -12.50 28.61 -0.02
N TYR A 489 -12.47 27.39 0.53
CA TYR A 489 -13.55 26.91 1.40
C TYR A 489 -13.73 27.77 2.65
N THR A 490 -12.61 28.25 3.20
CA THR A 490 -12.56 29.00 4.47
C THR A 490 -12.81 30.49 4.22
N SER A 491 -12.30 31.04 3.12
CA SER A 491 -12.43 32.46 2.76
C SER A 491 -13.79 32.85 2.20
N ALA A 492 -14.81 31.98 2.20
CA ALA A 492 -16.08 32.30 1.55
C ALA A 492 -16.83 33.50 2.17
N ALA A 493 -16.56 33.84 3.43
CA ALA A 493 -17.12 35.01 4.11
C ALA A 493 -16.27 36.29 3.95
N GLU A 494 -15.05 36.18 3.43
CA GLU A 494 -14.04 37.24 3.44
C GLU A 494 -13.43 37.46 2.03
N PRO A 495 -12.68 38.55 1.80
CA PRO A 495 -11.89 38.67 0.58
C PRO A 495 -10.82 37.58 0.52
N TYR A 496 -10.81 36.80 -0.56
CA TYR A 496 -9.68 35.96 -0.90
C TYR A 496 -8.59 36.81 -1.56
N ILE A 497 -7.38 36.72 -1.02
CA ILE A 497 -6.20 37.42 -1.51
C ILE A 497 -5.22 36.37 -2.03
N GLY A 498 -5.05 36.33 -3.35
CA GLY A 498 -4.14 35.42 -4.03
C GLY A 498 -2.66 35.79 -3.85
N ALA A 499 -1.78 34.93 -4.35
CA ALA A 499 -0.34 35.12 -4.26
C ALA A 499 0.13 36.43 -4.91
N GLU A 500 1.08 37.09 -4.26
CA GLU A 500 1.76 38.28 -4.77
C GLU A 500 2.92 37.83 -5.67
N TYR A 501 2.88 38.17 -6.97
CA TYR A 501 3.95 37.85 -7.91
C TYR A 501 4.84 39.07 -8.18
N ALA A 502 6.13 38.84 -8.42
CA ALA A 502 7.07 39.92 -8.76
C ALA A 502 6.69 40.63 -10.08
N ASP A 503 6.19 39.87 -11.05
CA ASP A 503 5.67 40.41 -12.31
C ASP A 503 4.14 40.54 -12.27
N GLN A 504 3.67 41.67 -11.73
CA GLN A 504 2.25 42.01 -11.67
C GLN A 504 1.64 42.32 -13.04
N LYS A 505 2.43 42.59 -14.08
CA LYS A 505 1.91 42.84 -15.43
C LYS A 505 1.53 41.53 -16.12
N ALA A 506 2.35 40.49 -15.98
CA ALA A 506 2.07 39.17 -16.55
C ALA A 506 1.20 38.29 -15.62
N ARG A 507 1.30 38.49 -14.30
CA ARG A 507 0.59 37.69 -13.28
C ARG A 507 0.02 38.59 -12.19
N PRO A 508 -1.04 39.36 -12.50
CA PRO A 508 -1.64 40.26 -11.54
C PRO A 508 -2.18 39.46 -10.34
N ARG A 509 -2.04 40.03 -9.15
CA ARG A 509 -2.65 39.49 -7.93
C ARG A 509 -4.16 39.33 -8.12
N VAL A 510 -4.66 38.15 -7.78
CA VAL A 510 -6.08 37.83 -7.84
C VAL A 510 -6.73 38.16 -6.50
N THR A 511 -7.68 39.09 -6.48
CA THR A 511 -8.57 39.34 -5.33
C THR A 511 -9.99 38.98 -5.70
N ILE A 512 -10.65 38.19 -4.86
CA ILE A 512 -12.03 37.73 -5.07
C ILE A 512 -12.79 37.98 -3.77
N GLU A 513 -13.80 38.83 -3.83
CA GLU A 513 -14.69 39.11 -2.70
C GLU A 513 -15.63 37.92 -2.45
N GLN A 514 -15.55 37.34 -1.25
CA GLN A 514 -16.42 36.25 -0.78
C GLN A 514 -16.54 35.08 -1.78
N PRO A 515 -15.44 34.43 -2.20
CA PRO A 515 -15.51 33.36 -3.19
C PRO A 515 -16.38 32.19 -2.71
N CYS A 516 -17.34 31.78 -3.53
CA CYS A 516 -18.23 30.66 -3.24
C CYS A 516 -17.98 29.53 -4.25
N ALA A 517 -16.93 28.76 -4.01
CA ALA A 517 -16.67 27.54 -4.78
C ALA A 517 -17.48 26.37 -4.20
N CYS A 518 -18.24 25.68 -5.04
CA CYS A 518 -18.84 24.39 -4.74
C CYS A 518 -18.19 23.32 -5.60
N ILE A 519 -17.96 22.14 -5.03
CA ILE A 519 -17.38 21.00 -5.75
C ILE A 519 -18.34 19.83 -5.63
N TRP A 520 -18.74 19.29 -6.77
CA TRP A 520 -19.39 18.00 -6.85
C TRP A 520 -18.47 17.04 -7.59
N GLY A 521 -17.79 16.18 -6.82
CA GLY A 521 -16.96 15.11 -7.34
C GLY A 521 -17.76 13.81 -7.45
N VAL A 522 -17.57 13.02 -8.49
CA VAL A 522 -18.08 11.64 -8.54
C VAL A 522 -16.94 10.66 -8.77
N THR A 523 -17.00 9.48 -8.16
CA THR A 523 -15.94 8.48 -8.28
C THR A 523 -16.45 7.08 -7.97
N VAL A 524 -15.67 6.09 -8.33
CA VAL A 524 -15.78 4.73 -7.80
C VAL A 524 -15.01 4.60 -6.47
N PRO A 525 -15.38 3.65 -5.58
CA PRO A 525 -14.78 3.52 -4.25
C PRO A 525 -13.25 3.34 -4.26
N GLY A 526 -12.73 2.42 -5.07
CA GLY A 526 -11.31 2.01 -5.03
C GLY A 526 -10.31 3.17 -5.20
N PRO A 527 -10.39 3.95 -6.29
CA PRO A 527 -9.54 5.13 -6.48
C PRO A 527 -9.60 6.15 -5.34
N LEU A 528 -10.77 6.40 -4.77
CA LEU A 528 -10.91 7.34 -3.67
C LEU A 528 -10.16 6.86 -2.43
N TRP A 529 -10.42 5.63 -1.99
CA TRP A 529 -9.83 5.12 -0.75
C TRP A 529 -8.32 4.97 -0.85
N THR A 530 -7.81 4.52 -2.00
CA THR A 530 -6.37 4.51 -2.25
C THR A 530 -5.75 5.91 -2.25
N ALA A 531 -6.47 6.95 -2.67
CA ALA A 531 -5.96 8.32 -2.59
C ALA A 531 -5.79 8.80 -1.13
N LEU A 532 -6.66 8.31 -0.23
CA LEU A 532 -6.66 8.68 1.18
C LEU A 532 -5.66 7.89 2.05
N GLU A 533 -5.13 6.76 1.57
CA GLU A 533 -4.05 5.99 2.22
C GLU A 533 -2.79 6.85 2.47
N GLY A 534 -2.59 7.95 1.72
CA GLY A 534 -1.42 8.84 1.81
C GLY A 534 -1.46 9.92 2.90
N GLY A 535 -2.31 9.82 3.92
CA GLY A 535 -2.32 10.74 5.07
C GLY A 535 -3.24 11.96 4.96
N ALA A 536 -4.03 12.10 3.88
CA ALA A 536 -5.00 13.21 3.71
C ALA A 536 -6.18 13.16 4.71
N LEU A 537 -6.38 12.04 5.41
CA LEU A 537 -7.29 11.98 6.56
C LEU A 537 -6.69 12.66 7.80
N ALA A 538 -5.35 12.69 7.92
CA ALA A 538 -4.65 13.25 9.07
C ALA A 538 -4.47 14.77 9.00
N ASP A 539 -4.37 15.36 7.81
CA ASP A 539 -4.21 16.81 7.62
C ASP A 539 -5.53 17.61 7.74
N GLY A 540 -6.66 16.91 7.88
CA GLY A 540 -8.00 17.51 8.03
C GLY A 540 -8.52 18.23 6.79
N SER A 541 -7.85 18.10 5.64
CA SER A 541 -8.28 18.73 4.38
C SER A 541 -9.55 18.06 3.83
N ILE A 542 -9.62 16.72 3.88
CA ILE A 542 -10.78 15.94 3.43
C ILE A 542 -12.03 16.19 4.28
N ALA A 543 -11.88 16.68 5.52
CA ALA A 543 -13.00 17.01 6.42
C ALA A 543 -13.97 18.07 5.86
N ARG A 544 -13.57 18.78 4.80
CA ARG A 544 -14.42 19.76 4.09
C ARG A 544 -15.39 19.10 3.10
N PHE A 545 -15.20 17.83 2.77
CA PHE A 545 -16.00 17.11 1.79
C PHE A 545 -17.08 16.26 2.48
N LEU A 546 -18.33 16.45 2.07
CA LEU A 546 -19.43 15.56 2.43
C LEU A 546 -19.42 14.32 1.53
N VAL A 547 -19.51 13.13 2.13
CA VAL A 547 -19.40 11.85 1.40
C VAL A 547 -20.78 11.22 1.22
N PHE A 548 -21.22 11.17 -0.03
CA PHE A 548 -22.47 10.55 -0.48
C PHE A 548 -22.16 9.18 -1.10
N LEU A 549 -21.98 8.17 -0.25
CA LEU A 549 -21.86 6.77 -0.67
C LEU A 549 -23.27 6.18 -0.90
N THR A 550 -23.51 5.58 -2.05
CA THR A 550 -24.78 4.86 -2.26
C THR A 550 -24.82 3.59 -1.41
N ASP A 551 -26.01 3.23 -0.91
CA ASP A 551 -26.26 1.94 -0.28
C ASP A 551 -26.67 0.85 -1.27
N ASP A 552 -26.90 1.23 -2.53
CA ASP A 552 -27.13 0.33 -3.66
C ASP A 552 -26.34 0.79 -4.90
N ASP A 553 -25.26 0.08 -5.19
CA ASP A 553 -24.43 0.34 -6.38
C ASP A 553 -25.19 0.05 -7.68
N TYR A 554 -26.20 -0.83 -7.66
CA TYR A 554 -26.91 -1.30 -8.84
C TYR A 554 -28.43 -1.29 -8.60
N PRO A 555 -29.03 -0.09 -8.44
CA PRO A 555 -30.46 0.05 -8.21
C PRO A 555 -31.27 -0.54 -9.37
N GLU A 556 -32.53 -0.89 -9.08
CA GLU A 556 -33.46 -1.38 -10.10
C GLU A 556 -33.49 -0.43 -11.29
N ARG A 557 -33.33 -1.00 -12.49
CA ARG A 557 -33.27 -0.21 -13.71
C ARG A 557 -34.63 0.39 -14.01
N ASN A 558 -34.63 1.68 -14.33
CA ASN A 558 -35.80 2.31 -14.92
C ASN A 558 -35.84 1.94 -16.42
N GLU A 559 -36.77 1.07 -16.77
CA GLU A 559 -36.98 0.61 -18.16
C GLU A 559 -37.57 1.71 -19.06
N THR A 560 -38.18 2.75 -18.47
CA THR A 560 -38.80 3.87 -19.20
C THR A 560 -38.36 5.21 -18.61
N PRO A 561 -37.07 5.58 -18.74
CA PRO A 561 -36.57 6.84 -18.20
C PRO A 561 -37.26 8.03 -18.88
N ALA A 562 -37.66 9.01 -18.06
CA ALA A 562 -38.20 10.26 -18.57
C ALA A 562 -37.15 11.01 -19.42
N PRO A 563 -37.58 11.92 -20.33
CA PRO A 563 -36.66 12.79 -21.03
C PRO A 563 -35.77 13.57 -20.06
N MET A 564 -34.48 13.68 -20.38
CA MET A 564 -33.51 14.43 -19.57
C MET A 564 -33.60 15.95 -19.83
N ASP A 565 -34.79 16.45 -20.13
CA ASP A 565 -35.07 17.87 -20.26
C ASP A 565 -35.53 18.39 -18.88
N PRO A 566 -34.89 19.42 -18.32
CA PRO A 566 -35.23 19.92 -16.99
C PRO A 566 -36.69 20.42 -16.95
N PRO A 567 -37.50 20.00 -15.95
CA PRO A 567 -38.86 20.51 -15.80
C PRO A 567 -38.90 22.04 -15.67
N PRO A 568 -39.86 22.74 -16.29
CA PRO A 568 -39.96 24.21 -16.20
C PRO A 568 -40.04 24.75 -14.77
N ALA A 569 -40.64 23.98 -13.85
CA ALA A 569 -40.70 24.32 -12.44
C ALA A 569 -39.30 24.35 -11.79
N LEU A 570 -38.44 23.36 -12.09
CA LEU A 570 -37.05 23.33 -11.61
C LEU A 570 -36.26 24.51 -12.19
N VAL A 571 -36.42 24.80 -13.47
CA VAL A 571 -35.78 25.94 -14.13
C VAL A 571 -36.17 27.26 -13.44
N SER A 572 -37.46 27.46 -13.20
CA SER A 572 -37.98 28.65 -12.52
C SER A 572 -37.48 28.76 -11.07
N ALA A 573 -37.37 27.63 -10.38
CA ALA A 573 -36.86 27.56 -9.00
C ALA A 573 -35.37 27.95 -8.94
N LEU A 574 -34.53 27.43 -9.83
CA LEU A 574 -33.12 27.80 -9.93
C LEU A 574 -32.93 29.29 -10.24
N GLN A 575 -33.74 29.84 -11.14
CA GLN A 575 -33.79 31.29 -11.40
C GLN A 575 -34.23 32.09 -10.18
N GLY A 576 -35.15 31.55 -9.38
CA GLY A 576 -35.56 32.11 -8.09
C GLY A 576 -34.39 32.23 -7.11
N VAL A 577 -33.63 31.14 -6.91
CA VAL A 577 -32.41 31.13 -6.08
C VAL A 577 -31.39 32.14 -6.61
N ALA A 578 -31.20 32.18 -7.93
CA ALA A 578 -30.27 33.12 -8.58
C ALA A 578 -30.71 34.59 -8.50
N ARG A 579 -32.01 34.88 -8.30
CA ARG A 579 -32.49 36.26 -8.09
C ARG A 579 -32.26 36.75 -6.67
N GLY A 580 -32.36 35.87 -5.67
CA GLY A 580 -32.28 36.29 -4.27
C GLY A 580 -33.61 36.79 -3.71
N VAL A 581 -33.55 37.37 -2.51
CA VAL A 581 -34.70 37.99 -1.84
C VAL A 581 -35.12 39.27 -2.57
N PRO A 582 -36.39 39.40 -3.01
CA PRO A 582 -36.88 40.62 -3.65
C PRO A 582 -36.68 41.86 -2.79
N GLY A 583 -36.18 42.94 -3.39
CA GLY A 583 -35.95 44.21 -2.70
C GLY A 583 -34.70 44.27 -1.82
N HIS A 584 -33.98 43.15 -1.63
CA HIS A 584 -32.68 43.17 -0.95
C HIS A 584 -31.59 43.66 -1.90
N SER A 585 -30.94 44.78 -1.54
CA SER A 585 -29.81 45.30 -2.31
C SER A 585 -28.55 44.50 -1.99
N HIS A 586 -27.98 43.88 -3.02
CA HIS A 586 -26.72 43.14 -2.88
C HIS A 586 -25.49 44.04 -3.09
N GLY A 587 -25.63 45.36 -3.27
CA GLY A 587 -24.52 46.26 -3.59
C GLY A 587 -24.65 46.96 -4.95
N GLY A 588 -25.86 47.03 -5.51
CA GLY A 588 -26.16 47.70 -6.79
C GLY A 588 -25.83 46.89 -8.04
N ASN A 589 -25.96 47.51 -9.22
CA ASN A 589 -25.89 46.85 -10.53
C ASN A 589 -24.61 46.01 -10.76
N ILE A 590 -23.49 46.43 -10.18
CA ILE A 590 -22.19 45.75 -10.31
C ILE A 590 -22.16 44.44 -9.47
N ALA A 591 -22.76 44.47 -8.27
CA ALA A 591 -22.92 43.28 -7.45
C ALA A 591 -23.94 42.30 -8.05
N ASP A 592 -24.99 42.81 -8.71
CA ASP A 592 -25.98 42.01 -9.44
C ASP A 592 -25.40 41.33 -10.69
N ALA A 593 -24.40 41.96 -11.32
CA ALA A 593 -23.58 41.37 -12.38
C ALA A 593 -22.61 40.28 -11.87
N MET A 594 -22.45 40.16 -10.55
CA MET A 594 -21.54 39.23 -9.86
C MET A 594 -20.06 39.44 -10.23
N GLU A 595 -19.62 40.70 -10.30
CA GLU A 595 -18.19 41.02 -10.47
C GLU A 595 -17.36 40.51 -9.26
N SER A 596 -16.15 40.02 -9.52
CA SER A 596 -15.34 39.33 -8.51
C SER A 596 -14.77 40.24 -7.43
N SER A 597 -14.52 41.51 -7.74
CA SER A 597 -13.99 42.53 -6.83
C SER A 597 -15.08 43.37 -6.16
N ALA A 598 -16.34 43.20 -6.56
CA ALA A 598 -17.43 44.02 -6.05
C ALA A 598 -17.81 43.60 -4.62
N PRO A 599 -17.88 44.55 -3.67
CA PRO A 599 -18.39 44.26 -2.34
C PRO A 599 -19.88 43.87 -2.46
N ILE A 600 -20.25 42.75 -1.84
CA ILE A 600 -21.62 42.21 -1.88
C ILE A 600 -22.20 42.09 -0.48
N HIS A 601 -23.45 42.52 -0.32
CA HIS A 601 -24.20 42.38 0.92
C HIS A 601 -25.14 41.17 0.84
N ALA A 602 -24.70 40.04 1.39
CA ALA A 602 -25.53 38.85 1.46
C ALA A 602 -26.74 39.07 2.38
N TYR A 603 -27.90 38.55 1.96
CA TYR A 603 -29.08 38.48 2.81
C TYR A 603 -28.86 37.46 3.93
N THR A 604 -29.03 37.91 5.18
CA THR A 604 -28.95 37.00 6.34
C THR A 604 -30.24 36.20 6.43
N VAL A 605 -30.16 34.89 6.22
CA VAL A 605 -31.30 33.99 6.39
C VAL A 605 -31.59 33.83 7.88
N PRO A 606 -32.75 34.31 8.39
CA PRO A 606 -33.09 34.20 9.80
C PRO A 606 -33.34 32.74 10.21
N LEU A 607 -33.17 32.46 11.50
CA LEU A 607 -33.60 31.22 12.14
C LEU A 607 -34.90 31.49 12.92
N THR A 608 -35.82 30.52 12.97
CA THR A 608 -36.88 30.54 13.99
C THR A 608 -36.29 30.30 15.37
N ALA A 609 -37.01 30.64 16.44
CA ALA A 609 -36.54 30.42 17.82
C ALA A 609 -36.18 28.95 18.08
N ASP A 610 -36.99 28.01 17.58
CA ASP A 610 -36.72 26.57 17.70
C ASP A 610 -35.49 26.14 16.89
N ALA A 611 -35.27 26.76 15.73
CA ALA A 611 -34.07 26.52 14.93
C ALA A 611 -32.81 27.06 15.63
N GLU A 612 -32.88 28.22 16.28
CA GLU A 612 -31.75 28.75 17.07
C GLU A 612 -31.39 27.81 18.22
N ALA A 613 -32.39 27.29 18.93
CA ALA A 613 -32.21 26.31 20.00
C ALA A 613 -31.62 24.99 19.46
N ALA A 614 -32.10 24.49 18.32
CA ALA A 614 -31.55 23.32 17.66
C ALA A 614 -30.10 23.54 17.23
N MET A 615 -29.78 24.70 16.66
CA MET A 615 -28.43 25.03 16.20
C MET A 615 -27.46 25.21 17.37
N ALA A 616 -27.94 25.72 18.51
CA ALA A 616 -27.17 25.78 19.75
C ALA A 616 -26.86 24.37 20.30
N ARG A 617 -27.79 23.43 20.20
CA ARG A 617 -27.56 22.02 20.56
C ARG A 617 -26.50 21.38 19.66
N VAL A 618 -26.61 21.53 18.34
CA VAL A 618 -25.61 21.03 17.39
C VAL A 618 -24.21 21.59 17.67
N ARG A 619 -24.07 22.86 18.05
CA ARG A 619 -22.77 23.44 18.44
C ARG A 619 -22.19 22.82 19.71
N ARG A 620 -23.04 22.50 20.71
CA ARG A 620 -22.61 21.78 21.92
C ARG A 620 -22.18 20.36 21.58
N GLU A 621 -22.99 19.63 20.83
CA GLU A 621 -22.68 18.27 20.35
C GLU A 621 -21.38 18.24 19.55
N ALA A 622 -21.15 19.19 18.64
CA ALA A 622 -19.90 19.33 17.90
C ALA A 622 -18.69 19.43 18.84
N THR A 623 -18.82 20.21 19.91
CA THR A 623 -17.76 20.40 20.91
C THR A 623 -17.49 19.13 21.70
N ASP A 624 -18.54 18.39 22.07
CA ASP A 624 -18.43 17.14 22.81
C ASP A 624 -17.86 16.00 21.93
N LEU A 625 -18.22 15.97 20.65
CA LEU A 625 -17.63 15.08 19.64
C LEU A 625 -16.13 15.36 19.45
N LEU A 626 -15.74 16.64 19.37
CA LEU A 626 -14.34 17.05 19.32
C LEU A 626 -13.54 16.62 20.56
N ARG A 627 -14.16 16.71 21.75
CA ARG A 627 -13.53 16.30 23.01
C ARG A 627 -13.37 14.79 23.12
N SER A 628 -14.40 14.04 22.76
CA SER A 628 -14.41 12.56 22.82
C SER A 628 -13.44 11.91 21.83
N HIS A 629 -13.19 12.55 20.69
CA HIS A 629 -12.29 12.01 19.66
C HIS A 629 -10.87 12.61 19.70
N ARG A 630 -10.55 13.42 20.72
CA ARG A 630 -9.27 14.16 20.81
C ARG A 630 -8.08 13.23 20.56
N GLY A 631 -7.17 13.67 19.69
CA GLY A 631 -5.95 12.94 19.36
C GLY A 631 -6.12 11.86 18.28
N THR A 632 -7.34 11.68 17.76
CA THR A 632 -7.63 10.83 16.60
C THR A 632 -7.89 11.67 15.36
N TYR A 633 -7.75 11.05 14.17
CA TYR A 633 -8.10 11.69 12.89
C TYR A 633 -9.58 12.10 12.80
N ALA A 634 -10.47 11.45 13.56
CA ALA A 634 -11.89 11.80 13.63
C ALA A 634 -12.12 13.22 14.18
N THR A 635 -11.20 13.76 14.99
CA THR A 635 -11.28 15.14 15.49
C THR A 635 -11.43 16.15 14.34
N ALA A 636 -10.65 15.97 13.27
CA ALA A 636 -10.67 16.90 12.14
C ALA A 636 -12.01 16.84 11.39
N LEU A 637 -12.61 15.66 11.25
CA LEU A 637 -13.91 15.46 10.60
C LEU A 637 -15.04 16.15 11.37
N PHE A 638 -15.08 16.01 12.69
CA PHE A 638 -16.08 16.66 13.53
C PHE A 638 -15.87 18.18 13.67
N GLY A 639 -14.67 18.70 13.39
CA GLY A 639 -14.35 20.13 13.45
C GLY A 639 -15.19 21.02 12.55
N ARG A 640 -15.82 20.44 11.51
CA ARG A 640 -16.72 21.15 10.58
C ARG A 640 -18.19 20.75 10.72
N TYR A 641 -18.54 19.91 11.70
CA TYR A 641 -19.90 19.40 11.89
C TYR A 641 -20.94 20.53 11.99
N ALA A 642 -20.76 21.45 12.94
CA ALA A 642 -21.71 22.55 13.13
C ALA A 642 -21.72 23.55 11.98
N GLU A 643 -20.57 23.79 11.34
CA GLU A 643 -20.45 24.69 10.17
C GLU A 643 -21.24 24.13 8.98
N ASN A 644 -21.02 22.86 8.64
CA ASN A 644 -21.70 22.18 7.55
C ASN A 644 -23.21 22.07 7.84
N ALA A 645 -23.60 21.76 9.08
CA ALA A 645 -25.01 21.70 9.46
C ALA A 645 -25.70 23.08 9.25
N ALA A 646 -25.06 24.18 9.66
CA ALA A 646 -25.60 25.52 9.44
C ALA A 646 -25.71 25.88 7.95
N LYS A 647 -24.69 25.54 7.14
CA LYS A 647 -24.70 25.75 5.68
C LYS A 647 -25.83 24.98 5.01
N LEU A 648 -25.98 23.69 5.32
CA LEU A 648 -27.00 22.82 4.74
C LEU A 648 -28.40 23.24 5.18
N ALA A 649 -28.60 23.61 6.45
CA ALA A 649 -29.89 24.10 6.93
C ALA A 649 -30.33 25.38 6.20
N MET A 650 -29.39 26.31 5.97
CA MET A 650 -29.64 27.49 5.14
C MET A 650 -29.95 27.12 3.68
N ILE A 651 -29.23 26.18 3.09
CA ILE A 651 -29.49 25.70 1.72
C ILE A 651 -30.89 25.07 1.62
N ALA A 652 -31.33 24.31 2.63
CA ALA A 652 -32.68 23.75 2.69
C ALA A 652 -33.75 24.86 2.76
N ALA A 653 -33.54 25.88 3.61
CA ALA A 653 -34.44 27.03 3.70
C ALA A 653 -34.54 27.81 2.37
N VAL A 654 -33.40 28.10 1.73
CA VAL A 654 -33.32 28.77 0.42
C VAL A 654 -33.93 27.91 -0.69
N SER A 655 -33.75 26.59 -0.62
CA SER A 655 -34.36 25.64 -1.57
C SER A 655 -35.87 25.73 -1.54
N ARG A 656 -36.47 25.84 -0.35
CA ARG A 656 -37.91 25.85 -0.12
C ARG A 656 -38.56 27.17 -0.55
N ASP A 657 -37.99 28.30 -0.13
CA ASP A 657 -38.44 29.64 -0.54
C ASP A 657 -37.24 30.58 -0.68
N PRO A 658 -36.67 30.73 -1.89
CA PRO A 658 -35.54 31.63 -2.10
C PRO A 658 -35.91 33.12 -1.96
N ALA A 659 -37.20 33.47 -2.08
CA ALA A 659 -37.65 34.85 -1.98
C ALA A 659 -37.84 35.30 -0.52
N ARG A 660 -38.18 34.37 0.39
CA ARG A 660 -38.35 34.64 1.82
C ARG A 660 -37.82 33.47 2.67
N PRO A 661 -36.51 33.17 2.60
CA PRO A 661 -35.97 32.01 3.27
C PRO A 661 -35.97 32.22 4.79
N ILE A 662 -36.44 31.22 5.53
CA ILE A 662 -36.34 31.15 7.00
C ILE A 662 -35.90 29.73 7.34
N THR A 663 -34.84 29.61 8.15
CA THR A 663 -34.37 28.31 8.62
C THR A 663 -35.23 27.87 9.79
N GLU A 664 -35.86 26.72 9.63
CA GLU A 664 -36.71 26.09 10.65
C GLU A 664 -35.97 24.97 11.39
N ALA A 665 -36.51 24.50 12.52
CA ALA A 665 -35.89 23.43 13.29
C ALA A 665 -35.72 22.14 12.48
N ARG A 666 -36.66 21.82 11.58
CA ARG A 666 -36.57 20.67 10.67
C ARG A 666 -35.35 20.73 9.76
N ASP A 667 -34.93 21.92 9.33
CA ASP A 667 -33.78 22.10 8.45
C ASP A 667 -32.49 21.80 9.21
N VAL A 668 -32.40 22.27 10.45
CA VAL A 668 -31.27 22.00 11.32
C VAL A 668 -31.17 20.51 11.65
N THR A 669 -32.29 19.86 11.96
CA THR A 669 -32.33 18.41 12.25
C THR A 669 -31.95 17.58 11.02
N TRP A 670 -32.49 17.89 9.85
CA TRP A 670 -32.12 17.21 8.61
C TRP A 670 -30.64 17.42 8.28
N ALA A 671 -30.17 18.68 8.37
CA ALA A 671 -28.79 19.01 8.06
C ALA A 671 -27.80 18.33 9.01
N SER A 672 -28.07 18.33 10.32
CA SER A 672 -27.21 17.67 11.30
C SER A 672 -27.15 16.16 11.06
N ALA A 673 -28.30 15.52 10.82
CA ALA A 673 -28.37 14.09 10.50
C ALA A 673 -27.62 13.74 9.21
N LEU A 674 -27.72 14.57 8.16
CA LEU A 674 -27.00 14.36 6.91
C LEU A 674 -25.48 14.48 7.10
N VAL A 675 -24.99 15.50 7.82
CA VAL A 675 -23.55 15.65 8.09
C VAL A 675 -23.04 14.51 8.96
N GLU A 676 -23.78 14.11 9.98
CA GLU A 676 -23.45 12.97 10.84
C GLU A 676 -23.35 11.68 10.03
N HIS A 677 -24.32 11.41 9.15
CA HIS A 677 -24.29 10.26 8.25
C HIS A 677 -23.08 10.29 7.29
N CYS A 678 -22.73 11.46 6.75
CA CYS A 678 -21.56 11.61 5.89
C CYS A 678 -20.24 11.34 6.65
N ILE A 679 -20.09 11.91 7.85
CA ILE A 679 -18.90 11.71 8.70
C ILE A 679 -18.82 10.25 9.14
N GLY A 680 -19.92 9.67 9.61
CA GLY A 680 -19.98 8.26 10.03
C GLY A 680 -19.69 7.30 8.88
N THR A 681 -20.16 7.61 7.67
CA THR A 681 -19.81 6.87 6.45
C THR A 681 -18.31 6.95 6.16
N LEU A 682 -17.71 8.15 6.21
CA LEU A 682 -16.29 8.31 5.97
C LEU A 682 -15.43 7.60 7.02
N LEU A 683 -15.79 7.71 8.31
CA LEU A 683 -15.10 7.01 9.41
C LEU A 683 -15.16 5.49 9.22
N ARG A 684 -16.36 4.96 8.97
CA ARG A 684 -16.56 3.53 8.75
C ARG A 684 -15.76 3.02 7.54
N GLU A 685 -15.83 3.72 6.41
CA GLU A 685 -15.12 3.27 5.20
C GLU A 685 -13.60 3.48 5.32
N ALA A 686 -13.14 4.53 6.00
CA ALA A 686 -11.72 4.72 6.31
C ALA A 686 -11.19 3.58 7.20
N GLU A 687 -11.91 3.25 8.28
CA GLU A 687 -11.56 2.12 9.14
C GLU A 687 -11.57 0.79 8.37
N ARG A 688 -12.45 0.62 7.39
CA ARG A 688 -12.52 -0.61 6.59
C ARG A 688 -11.48 -0.71 5.49
N LEU A 689 -11.11 0.41 4.84
CA LEU A 689 -10.43 0.38 3.55
C LEU A 689 -9.12 1.19 3.51
N VAL A 690 -8.95 2.19 4.38
CA VAL A 690 -7.74 3.02 4.42
C VAL A 690 -6.73 2.36 5.34
N ALA A 691 -5.51 2.15 4.85
CA ALA A 691 -4.43 1.53 5.60
C ALA A 691 -3.17 2.39 5.56
N ASP A 692 -2.51 2.53 6.72
CA ASP A 692 -1.29 3.33 6.87
C ASP A 692 -0.05 2.64 6.29
N THR A 693 -0.09 1.30 6.13
CA THR A 693 1.01 0.50 5.58
C THR A 693 0.50 -0.53 4.56
N PRO A 694 1.35 -0.97 3.61
CA PRO A 694 1.00 -2.04 2.68
C PRO A 694 0.59 -3.34 3.39
N ALA A 695 1.22 -3.67 4.52
CA ALA A 695 0.86 -4.82 5.35
C ALA A 695 -0.56 -4.69 5.91
N HIS A 696 -0.89 -3.53 6.49
CA HIS A 696 -2.24 -3.23 6.99
C HIS A 696 -3.28 -3.26 5.86
N SER A 697 -2.94 -2.76 4.66
CA SER A 697 -3.81 -2.81 3.47
C SER A 697 -4.11 -4.26 3.05
N ARG A 698 -3.11 -5.16 3.07
CA ARG A 698 -3.32 -6.59 2.80
C ARG A 698 -4.24 -7.24 3.83
N ILE A 699 -4.03 -6.98 5.12
CA ILE A 699 -4.84 -7.52 6.21
C ILE A 699 -6.31 -7.07 6.05
N LYS A 700 -6.56 -5.77 5.82
CA LYS A 700 -7.91 -5.24 5.58
C LYS A 700 -8.57 -5.86 4.34
N LYS A 701 -7.83 -6.06 3.25
CA LYS A 701 -8.35 -6.75 2.04
C LYS A 701 -8.76 -8.19 2.34
N VAL A 702 -7.97 -8.92 3.12
CA VAL A 702 -8.28 -10.29 3.57
C VAL A 702 -9.54 -10.29 4.45
N LEU A 703 -9.63 -9.36 5.41
CA LEU A 703 -10.78 -9.20 6.27
C LEU A 703 -12.06 -8.88 5.48
N GLU A 704 -11.98 -8.00 4.47
CA GLU A 704 -13.12 -7.69 3.60
C GLU A 704 -13.58 -8.89 2.76
N VAL A 705 -12.67 -9.76 2.31
CA VAL A 705 -13.05 -11.02 1.64
C VAL A 705 -13.84 -11.93 2.56
N ILE A 706 -13.43 -12.04 3.83
CA ILE A 706 -14.13 -12.84 4.85
C ILE A 706 -15.48 -12.18 5.19
N ARG A 707 -15.49 -10.86 5.42
CA ARG A 707 -16.68 -10.06 5.73
C ARG A 707 -17.75 -10.17 4.65
N LYS A 708 -17.38 -10.03 3.37
CA LYS A 708 -18.31 -10.17 2.23
C LYS A 708 -18.86 -11.58 2.06
N ALA A 709 -18.08 -12.59 2.46
CA ALA A 709 -18.55 -13.98 2.42
C ALA A 709 -19.44 -14.33 3.62
N GLY A 710 -19.34 -13.58 4.73
CA GLY A 710 -19.95 -13.89 6.03
C GLY A 710 -19.28 -15.11 6.67
N ARG A 711 -19.42 -16.26 6.00
CA ARG A 711 -18.69 -17.50 6.27
C ARG A 711 -17.94 -17.94 5.03
N ILE A 712 -16.65 -18.25 5.16
CA ILE A 712 -15.83 -18.70 4.04
C ILE A 712 -15.02 -19.96 4.37
N SER A 713 -15.14 -20.99 3.54
CA SER A 713 -14.34 -22.21 3.67
C SER A 713 -12.88 -21.97 3.25
N ARG A 714 -11.97 -22.83 3.73
CA ARG A 714 -10.55 -22.75 3.36
C ARG A 714 -10.30 -22.68 1.85
N SER A 715 -10.96 -23.54 1.08
CA SER A 715 -10.82 -23.61 -0.37
C SER A 715 -11.39 -22.38 -1.09
N ALA A 716 -12.54 -21.86 -0.64
CA ALA A 716 -13.15 -20.65 -1.21
C ALA A 716 -12.31 -19.39 -0.90
N PHE A 717 -11.77 -19.30 0.31
CA PHE A 717 -10.88 -18.22 0.72
C PHE A 717 -9.60 -18.18 -0.11
N VAL A 718 -8.90 -19.32 -0.24
CA VAL A 718 -7.66 -19.41 -1.04
C VAL A 718 -7.93 -18.97 -2.48
N ARG A 719 -9.08 -19.36 -3.06
CA ARG A 719 -9.50 -18.94 -4.40
C ARG A 719 -9.74 -17.43 -4.50
N LYS A 720 -10.43 -16.83 -3.52
CA LYS A 720 -10.72 -15.38 -3.52
C LYS A 720 -9.51 -14.51 -3.17
N THR A 721 -8.43 -15.08 -2.67
CA THR A 721 -7.21 -14.36 -2.24
C THR A 721 -5.97 -14.75 -3.04
N GLN A 722 -6.12 -15.30 -4.26
CA GLN A 722 -4.99 -15.72 -5.12
C GLN A 722 -4.04 -14.58 -5.52
N PHE A 723 -4.48 -13.33 -5.37
CA PHE A 723 -3.63 -12.15 -5.56
C PHE A 723 -2.58 -11.97 -4.44
N LEU A 724 -2.61 -12.79 -3.40
CA LEU A 724 -1.60 -12.86 -2.34
C LEU A 724 -0.86 -14.20 -2.40
N SER A 725 0.43 -14.18 -2.03
CA SER A 725 1.21 -15.41 -1.85
C SER A 725 0.66 -16.26 -0.70
N LYS A 726 1.09 -17.52 -0.62
CA LYS A 726 0.69 -18.41 0.49
C LYS A 726 1.10 -17.82 1.85
N ALA A 727 2.34 -17.34 1.97
CA ALA A 727 2.87 -16.76 3.19
C ALA A 727 2.06 -15.52 3.63
N GLU A 728 1.77 -14.60 2.69
CA GLU A 728 0.99 -13.39 3.00
C GLU A 728 -0.45 -13.69 3.45
N ARG A 729 -1.07 -14.76 2.93
CA ARG A 729 -2.41 -15.18 3.37
C ARG A 729 -2.39 -15.76 4.77
N GLU A 730 -1.38 -16.59 5.06
CA GLU A 730 -1.22 -17.21 6.37
C GLU A 730 -0.91 -16.16 7.44
N ASP A 731 -0.04 -15.20 7.13
CA ASP A 731 0.28 -14.03 7.97
C ASP A 731 -0.96 -13.15 8.26
N ALA A 732 -1.75 -12.84 7.22
CA ALA A 732 -2.96 -12.04 7.39
C ALA A 732 -4.03 -12.77 8.20
N ILE A 733 -4.24 -14.08 7.96
CA ILE A 733 -5.18 -14.90 8.74
C ILE A 733 -4.73 -15.01 10.20
N ALA A 734 -3.44 -15.26 10.45
CA ALA A 734 -2.89 -15.34 11.79
C ALA A 734 -3.10 -14.02 12.55
N THR A 735 -2.73 -12.90 11.93
CA THR A 735 -2.95 -11.56 12.50
C THR A 735 -4.42 -11.29 12.82
N LEU A 736 -5.35 -11.67 11.94
CA LEU A 736 -6.80 -11.48 12.16
C LEU A 736 -7.36 -12.39 13.25
N LEU A 737 -6.81 -13.59 13.44
CA LEU A 737 -7.17 -14.50 14.53
C LEU A 737 -6.62 -14.01 15.86
N ASP A 738 -5.36 -13.60 15.90
CA ASP A 738 -4.68 -13.10 17.10
C ASP A 738 -5.34 -11.81 17.61
N SER A 739 -5.72 -10.92 16.68
CA SER A 739 -6.51 -9.71 17.00
C SER A 739 -8.00 -9.96 17.22
N LYS A 740 -8.45 -11.22 17.16
CA LYS A 740 -9.86 -11.63 17.36
C LYS A 740 -10.85 -10.91 16.45
N GLN A 741 -10.44 -10.55 15.24
CA GLN A 741 -11.31 -10.00 14.20
C GLN A 741 -12.03 -11.08 13.39
N ILE A 742 -11.45 -12.29 13.36
CA ILE A 742 -12.07 -13.48 12.77
C ILE A 742 -11.98 -14.67 13.74
N ALA A 743 -12.85 -15.66 13.56
CA ALA A 743 -12.83 -16.92 14.30
C ALA A 743 -12.82 -18.12 13.34
N ILE A 744 -12.27 -19.25 13.83
CA ILE A 744 -12.31 -20.53 13.13
C ILE A 744 -13.57 -21.28 13.57
N GLU A 745 -14.37 -21.68 12.59
CA GLU A 745 -15.47 -22.61 12.78
C GLU A 745 -15.09 -23.96 12.15
N VAL A 746 -15.14 -25.02 12.95
CA VAL A 746 -14.94 -26.40 12.46
C VAL A 746 -16.31 -27.02 12.21
N THR A 747 -16.60 -27.30 10.94
CA THR A 747 -17.83 -27.98 10.53
C THR A 747 -17.55 -29.46 10.25
N GLN A 748 -18.39 -30.36 10.75
CA GLN A 748 -18.32 -31.77 10.37
C GLN A 748 -18.96 -31.95 9.00
N ASN A 749 -18.17 -32.32 8.00
CA ASN A 749 -18.65 -32.66 6.67
C ASN A 749 -18.52 -34.18 6.43
N ALA A 750 -19.25 -34.70 5.44
CA ALA A 750 -19.23 -36.13 5.07
C ALA A 750 -17.83 -36.68 4.70
N SER A 751 -16.87 -35.80 4.38
CA SER A 751 -15.49 -36.13 4.01
C SER A 751 -14.46 -35.77 5.10
N GLY A 752 -14.88 -35.45 6.32
CA GLY A 752 -14.02 -35.05 7.45
C GLY A 752 -14.26 -33.61 7.95
N PRO A 753 -13.53 -33.16 8.99
CA PRO A 753 -13.69 -31.82 9.55
C PRO A 753 -13.24 -30.74 8.56
N GLY A 754 -14.14 -29.84 8.19
CA GLY A 754 -13.89 -28.67 7.35
C GLY A 754 -13.64 -27.42 8.18
N THR A 755 -12.61 -26.65 7.83
CA THR A 755 -12.33 -25.34 8.46
C THR A 755 -12.98 -24.22 7.65
N SER A 756 -13.75 -23.38 8.33
CA SER A 756 -14.26 -22.09 7.83
C SER A 756 -13.84 -20.94 8.73
N TRP A 757 -13.76 -19.75 8.14
CA TRP A 757 -13.56 -18.50 8.88
C TRP A 757 -14.82 -17.66 8.85
N ILE A 758 -15.10 -17.01 9.97
CA ILE A 758 -16.20 -16.06 10.18
C ILE A 758 -15.64 -14.79 10.84
N ILE A 759 -16.36 -13.66 10.75
CA ILE A 759 -16.03 -12.47 11.53
C ILE A 759 -16.32 -12.74 13.01
N ALA A 760 -15.39 -12.40 13.89
CA ALA A 760 -15.59 -12.49 15.34
C ALA A 760 -16.26 -11.22 15.87
N THR A 761 -17.10 -11.35 16.90
CA THR A 761 -17.65 -10.21 17.65
C THR A 761 -16.92 -10.02 18.98
N GLU A 762 -16.69 -8.76 19.34
CA GLU A 762 -16.39 -8.41 20.73
C GLU A 762 -17.57 -8.82 21.64
N PRO A 763 -17.30 -9.31 22.86
CA PRO A 763 -18.33 -9.35 23.89
C PRO A 763 -18.77 -7.91 24.14
N GLN A 764 -20.07 -7.62 24.05
CA GLN A 764 -20.59 -6.41 24.67
C GLN A 764 -20.28 -6.50 26.17
N GLU A 765 -19.31 -5.73 26.65
CA GLU A 765 -19.24 -5.41 28.07
C GLU A 765 -20.58 -4.80 28.45
N GLY A 766 -21.29 -5.46 29.36
CA GLY A 766 -22.66 -5.14 29.69
C GLY A 766 -22.80 -3.66 30.03
N LEU A 767 -23.65 -2.96 29.28
CA LEU A 767 -24.46 -1.92 29.89
C LEU A 767 -25.14 -2.57 31.09
N LYS A 768 -24.73 -2.18 32.29
CA LYS A 768 -25.53 -2.42 33.49
C LYS A 768 -26.92 -1.90 33.18
N SER A 769 -27.88 -2.82 33.17
CA SER A 769 -29.28 -2.47 33.30
C SER A 769 -29.44 -1.80 34.67
N ASP A 770 -29.55 -0.48 34.68
CA ASP A 770 -30.17 0.22 35.81
C ASP A 770 -31.66 -0.10 35.74
N ALA A 771 -32.01 -1.22 36.36
CA ALA A 771 -33.33 -1.49 36.88
C ALA A 771 -33.32 -1.11 38.37
N ALA A 772 -33.75 0.10 38.66
CA ALA A 772 -34.43 0.51 39.87
C ALA A 772 -35.27 1.76 39.56
#